data_AF-A0A2D5RWL2-F1
#
_entry.id   AF-A0A2D5RWL2-F1
#
_cell.length_a   1.000
_cell.length_b   1.000
_cell.length_c   1.000
_cell.angle_alpha   90.00
_cell.angle_beta   90.00
_cell.angle_gamma   90.00
#
_symmetry.space_group_name_H-M   'P 1'
#
loop_
_entity.id
_entity.type
_entity.pdbx_description
1 polymer ?
#
loop_
_entity_poly.entity_id
_entity_poly.type
_entity_poly.pdbx_seq_one_letter_code
_entity_poly.pdbx_strand_id
1 'polypeptide(L)'
;MIPRRSLELIDSFKAHSTTLSADVETILIKACKPDAQRDCAGHDVTAERLKDLHAYIELTNNAEPLPYFNKFITEGFNILSNQLDWANIEQELFLVELKQVHTRRGGSVLSSLMHLAKTFFDEQNLWPPSRAVAALTDRTIDISQLLCYPANWVVDGKKIIENILQLPNGYNKYNGGISLLLKVLAEARNEPIIVQQLHHKTITDALDDDDIFQLLLAKIPVQNQSRFKKIRSVHNPALHGPERKFAGKTNYSLKAGAESKGAHWIHQLSAKWFEQCQSYVNNVYQSKGQKAAISTITRLTKLASAMFDHRDSLTNLQQLHRQGVTAFFCHDQALLRQVHSIDDERINSSIGEICYMHNQLHGSNYQLTDLVNLAINIDCDSGDDQSRLIILDPLAAKYPALAQAIYDYAQYELQRIDGDQRSKETVFGQVSMVKAIFTSHLDLLDNNDHLMLADLGLAALELNNCRIIKRIRSVLNDKFKDDRLTLGSARGIQSAFGLFCAHYKLANVHSYTVSGKKRAANDTKNKATDYYSKEQVAAIAYAIELGLMHPDLSAKDELLLRLGRILIKTGWNLAPLLMLEIDDILQLDAPLTGKSTHFVRLFKKRGGYTTQFYEFELTDESITQEGLVFGAAVTNALTDLEYIRDKMSSALRARLPADSKLRYRLALYPDKRDKVLSLTHTTFSKLLNEVLRRFECKIAFSVQRIRKGGLNYVYKTYAKKFHQYHQAGQHSLKVFMDVYLRDDGIKSEETIASATQIMSDYFSGRPISDKIVIVTDIPANTRQTPSGRCASTGNDAEAAAYAKQQQRLNRASDTTSSQCGDFNACLFCQHFRLVADKEHVWRLLSYQRYIVAEMARGISDYESNTDQAAYVDVLNKRIETMLAELREISTTAVQNGIALLDSRGCHDDWAFYADIGVAR
;
A
#
# COMPACT_ATOMS: atom_id res chain seq x y z
N MET A 1 -26.45 -37.07 -11.74
CA MET A 1 -27.51 -36.64 -12.69
C MET A 1 -27.24 -35.20 -13.11
N ILE A 2 -27.40 -34.88 -14.40
CA ILE A 2 -27.28 -33.50 -14.90
C ILE A 2 -28.53 -32.71 -14.47
N PRO A 3 -28.40 -31.51 -13.89
CA PRO A 3 -29.54 -30.65 -13.56
C PRO A 3 -30.38 -30.30 -14.80
N ARG A 4 -31.71 -30.23 -14.65
CA ARG A 4 -32.64 -29.93 -15.76
C ARG A 4 -32.30 -28.66 -16.54
N ARG A 5 -31.85 -27.61 -15.84
CA ARG A 5 -31.38 -26.34 -16.42
C ARG A 5 -30.17 -26.47 -17.37
N SER A 6 -29.39 -27.55 -17.26
CA SER A 6 -28.22 -27.81 -18.11
C SER A 6 -28.56 -28.74 -19.27
N LEU A 7 -29.71 -29.42 -19.26
CA LEU A 7 -30.21 -30.16 -20.41
C LEU A 7 -30.62 -29.20 -21.54
N GLU A 8 -31.23 -28.07 -21.20
CA GLU A 8 -31.55 -26.98 -22.15
C GLU A 8 -30.28 -26.45 -22.86
N LEU A 9 -29.14 -26.46 -22.17
CA LEU A 9 -27.86 -26.05 -22.76
C LEU A 9 -27.37 -27.09 -23.79
N ILE A 10 -27.53 -28.38 -23.54
CA ILE A 10 -27.19 -29.44 -24.51
C ILE A 10 -28.03 -29.26 -25.78
N ASP A 11 -29.34 -29.03 -25.62
CA ASP A 11 -30.25 -28.80 -26.75
C ASP A 11 -29.87 -27.55 -27.57
N SER A 12 -29.39 -26.49 -26.92
CA SER A 12 -28.92 -25.29 -27.61
C SER A 12 -27.70 -25.56 -28.50
N PHE A 13 -26.71 -26.34 -28.03
CA PHE A 13 -25.57 -26.77 -28.85
C PHE A 13 -25.97 -27.72 -29.99
N LYS A 14 -27.01 -28.53 -29.79
CA LYS A 14 -27.55 -29.44 -30.82
C LYS A 14 -28.09 -28.71 -32.05
N ALA A 15 -28.54 -27.46 -31.89
CA ALA A 15 -28.93 -26.60 -33.01
C ALA A 15 -27.75 -26.22 -33.93
N HIS A 16 -26.52 -26.32 -33.43
CA HIS A 16 -25.30 -26.01 -34.17
C HIS A 16 -24.57 -27.26 -34.68
N SER A 17 -24.41 -28.28 -33.82
CA SER A 17 -23.76 -29.54 -34.18
C SER A 17 -24.15 -30.67 -33.24
N THR A 18 -24.49 -31.82 -33.81
CA THR A 18 -24.78 -33.05 -33.07
C THR A 18 -23.53 -33.58 -32.36
N THR A 19 -22.36 -33.47 -32.99
CA THR A 19 -21.06 -33.85 -32.42
C THR A 19 -20.72 -32.99 -31.21
N LEU A 20 -20.77 -31.65 -31.36
CA LEU A 20 -20.45 -30.73 -30.26
C LEU A 20 -21.45 -30.88 -29.11
N SER A 21 -22.73 -31.10 -29.39
CA SER A 21 -23.74 -31.39 -28.37
C SER A 21 -23.40 -32.64 -27.54
N ALA A 22 -22.92 -33.71 -28.17
CA ALA A 22 -22.52 -34.93 -27.48
C ALA A 22 -21.27 -34.72 -26.61
N ASP A 23 -20.33 -33.89 -27.07
CA ASP A 23 -19.15 -33.50 -26.29
C ASP A 23 -19.55 -32.67 -25.05
N VAL A 24 -20.49 -31.74 -25.21
CA VAL A 24 -21.03 -30.93 -24.11
C VAL A 24 -21.73 -31.79 -23.06
N GLU A 25 -22.52 -32.77 -23.48
CA GLU A 25 -23.12 -33.76 -22.58
C GLU A 25 -22.03 -34.52 -21.80
N THR A 26 -21.00 -35.00 -22.49
CA THR A 26 -19.85 -35.69 -21.87
C THR A 26 -19.15 -34.83 -20.82
N ILE A 27 -18.91 -33.55 -21.12
CA ILE A 27 -18.29 -32.58 -20.21
C ILE A 27 -19.16 -32.37 -18.96
N LEU A 28 -20.49 -32.23 -19.12
CA LEU A 28 -21.42 -32.03 -18.01
C LEU A 28 -21.54 -33.28 -17.14
N ILE A 29 -21.55 -34.48 -17.71
CA ILE A 29 -21.51 -35.75 -16.98
C ILE A 29 -20.28 -35.81 -16.07
N LYS A 30 -19.10 -35.48 -16.61
CA LYS A 30 -17.85 -35.42 -15.84
C LYS A 30 -17.90 -34.37 -14.73
N ALA A 31 -18.42 -33.18 -15.01
CA ALA A 31 -18.53 -32.10 -14.02
C ALA A 31 -19.55 -32.36 -12.90
N CYS A 32 -20.52 -33.26 -13.14
CA CYS A 32 -21.51 -33.72 -12.17
C CYS A 32 -21.04 -34.87 -11.27
N LYS A 33 -19.81 -35.39 -11.44
CA LYS A 33 -19.23 -36.38 -10.51
C LYS A 33 -19.06 -35.76 -9.11
N PRO A 34 -19.17 -36.57 -8.02
CA PRO A 34 -18.87 -36.11 -6.67
C PRO A 34 -17.47 -35.49 -6.59
N ASP A 35 -17.26 -34.51 -5.71
CA ASP A 35 -15.97 -33.79 -5.59
C ASP A 35 -14.77 -34.74 -5.39
N ALA A 36 -14.95 -35.84 -4.66
CA ALA A 36 -13.92 -36.86 -4.44
C ALA A 36 -13.56 -37.70 -5.69
N GLN A 37 -14.35 -37.59 -6.76
CA GLN A 37 -14.23 -38.34 -8.01
C GLN A 37 -14.12 -37.42 -9.23
N ARG A 38 -13.93 -36.11 -9.00
CA ARG A 38 -13.93 -35.08 -10.04
C ARG A 38 -12.58 -34.39 -10.10
N ASP A 39 -11.90 -34.54 -11.23
CA ASP A 39 -10.62 -33.87 -11.51
C ASP A 39 -10.80 -32.51 -12.21
N CYS A 40 -12.04 -32.06 -12.44
CA CYS A 40 -12.38 -30.81 -13.10
C CYS A 40 -13.16 -29.83 -12.20
N ALA A 41 -13.47 -28.65 -12.74
CA ALA A 41 -14.32 -27.68 -12.05
C ALA A 41 -15.75 -28.22 -11.86
N GLY A 42 -16.42 -27.82 -10.77
CA GLY A 42 -17.78 -28.27 -10.50
C GLY A 42 -18.79 -27.81 -11.54
N HIS A 43 -19.90 -28.55 -11.60
CA HIS A 43 -20.98 -28.38 -12.56
C HIS A 43 -21.32 -26.92 -12.88
N ASP A 44 -21.51 -26.08 -11.87
CA ASP A 44 -21.95 -24.70 -12.07
C ASP A 44 -20.89 -23.82 -12.77
N VAL A 45 -19.60 -24.06 -12.52
CA VAL A 45 -18.52 -23.36 -13.22
C VAL A 45 -18.41 -23.85 -14.67
N THR A 46 -18.56 -25.16 -14.88
CA THR A 46 -18.49 -25.78 -16.21
C THR A 46 -19.67 -25.38 -17.09
N ALA A 47 -20.89 -25.37 -16.55
CA ALA A 47 -22.09 -24.93 -17.26
C ALA A 47 -22.01 -23.46 -17.70
N GLU A 48 -21.42 -22.59 -16.87
CA GLU A 48 -21.24 -21.18 -17.21
C GLU A 48 -20.20 -20.99 -18.33
N ARG A 49 -19.10 -21.75 -18.32
CA ARG A 49 -18.11 -21.74 -19.43
C ARG A 49 -18.71 -22.22 -20.75
N LEU A 50 -19.61 -23.20 -20.69
CA LEU A 50 -20.36 -23.68 -21.84
C LEU A 50 -21.32 -22.61 -22.38
N LYS A 51 -21.99 -21.85 -21.50
CA LYS A 51 -22.79 -20.69 -21.92
C LYS A 51 -21.94 -19.61 -22.59
N ASP A 52 -20.74 -19.34 -22.06
CA ASP A 52 -19.81 -18.38 -22.69
C ASP A 52 -19.41 -18.84 -24.09
N LEU A 53 -19.10 -20.13 -24.27
CA LEU A 53 -18.79 -20.71 -25.57
C LEU A 53 -19.99 -20.62 -26.54
N HIS A 54 -21.20 -20.97 -26.07
CA HIS A 54 -22.42 -20.88 -26.86
C HIS A 54 -22.69 -19.45 -27.35
N ALA A 55 -22.61 -18.47 -26.44
CA ALA A 55 -22.77 -17.06 -26.78
C ALA A 55 -21.74 -16.61 -27.83
N TYR A 56 -20.51 -17.15 -27.77
CA TYR A 56 -19.48 -16.85 -28.76
C TYR A 56 -19.80 -17.47 -30.14
N ILE A 57 -20.36 -18.68 -30.17
CA ILE A 57 -20.84 -19.32 -31.40
C ILE A 57 -21.96 -18.47 -32.03
N GLU A 58 -22.92 -17.99 -31.24
CA GLU A 58 -24.01 -17.12 -31.73
C GLU A 58 -23.50 -15.78 -32.26
N LEU A 59 -22.50 -15.19 -31.61
CA LEU A 59 -21.88 -13.93 -32.04
C LEU A 59 -21.11 -14.10 -33.35
N THR A 60 -20.34 -15.18 -33.48
CA THR A 60 -19.47 -15.42 -34.64
C THR A 60 -20.24 -15.90 -35.87
N ASN A 61 -21.37 -16.59 -35.70
CA ASN A 61 -22.28 -16.93 -36.80
C ASN A 61 -22.84 -15.69 -37.55
N ASN A 62 -22.78 -14.50 -36.92
CA ASN A 62 -23.24 -13.23 -37.49
C ASN A 62 -22.10 -12.29 -37.92
N ALA A 63 -20.83 -12.73 -37.88
CA ALA A 63 -19.63 -11.91 -38.09
C ALA A 63 -18.73 -12.41 -39.24
N GLU A 64 -17.48 -11.90 -39.34
CA GLU A 64 -16.47 -12.36 -40.31
C GLU A 64 -16.31 -13.90 -40.30
N PRO A 65 -16.05 -14.55 -41.46
CA PRO A 65 -15.92 -16.00 -41.53
C PRO A 65 -14.70 -16.49 -40.73
N LEU A 66 -14.95 -17.36 -39.74
CA LEU A 66 -13.94 -18.04 -38.92
C LEU A 66 -13.88 -19.53 -39.30
N PRO A 67 -13.20 -19.89 -40.41
CA PRO A 67 -13.22 -21.26 -40.95
C PRO A 67 -12.74 -22.32 -39.95
N TYR A 68 -11.73 -22.03 -39.13
CA TYR A 68 -11.21 -23.02 -38.17
C TYR A 68 -12.12 -23.17 -36.95
N PHE A 69 -12.70 -22.07 -36.45
CA PHE A 69 -13.69 -22.14 -35.38
C PHE A 69 -14.99 -22.81 -35.85
N ASN A 70 -15.44 -22.58 -37.09
CA ASN A 70 -16.57 -23.29 -37.68
C ASN A 70 -16.29 -24.80 -37.84
N LYS A 71 -15.06 -25.15 -38.20
CA LYS A 71 -14.60 -26.54 -38.21
C LYS A 71 -14.68 -27.15 -36.80
N PHE A 72 -14.26 -26.43 -35.76
CA PHE A 72 -14.46 -26.85 -34.36
C PHE A 72 -15.93 -27.01 -33.97
N ILE A 73 -16.81 -26.10 -34.38
CA ILE A 73 -18.25 -26.23 -34.11
C ILE A 73 -18.79 -27.54 -34.71
N THR A 74 -18.34 -27.89 -35.92
CA THR A 74 -18.81 -29.08 -36.65
C THR A 74 -18.20 -30.38 -36.09
N GLU A 75 -16.88 -30.41 -35.88
CA GLU A 75 -16.11 -31.61 -35.52
C GLU A 75 -15.99 -31.85 -34.01
N GLY A 76 -16.34 -30.86 -33.18
CA GLY A 76 -16.31 -30.95 -31.72
C GLY A 76 -14.90 -30.83 -31.11
N PHE A 77 -14.76 -31.21 -29.85
CA PHE A 77 -13.52 -31.05 -29.07
C PHE A 77 -12.37 -31.93 -29.56
N ASN A 78 -12.64 -33.02 -30.29
CA ASN A 78 -11.61 -33.91 -30.82
C ASN A 78 -10.61 -33.21 -31.73
N ILE A 79 -11.02 -32.16 -32.45
CA ILE A 79 -10.12 -31.38 -33.31
C ILE A 79 -8.98 -30.72 -32.52
N LEU A 80 -9.17 -30.44 -31.22
CA LEU A 80 -8.17 -29.83 -30.36
C LEU A 80 -7.01 -30.77 -30.02
N SER A 81 -7.13 -32.07 -30.34
CA SER A 81 -6.01 -33.02 -30.21
C SER A 81 -4.86 -32.70 -31.18
N ASN A 82 -5.14 -32.04 -32.31
CA ASN A 82 -4.13 -31.55 -33.22
C ASN A 82 -3.70 -30.14 -32.81
N GLN A 83 -2.41 -29.96 -32.46
CA GLN A 83 -1.89 -28.67 -32.00
C GLN A 83 -2.00 -27.56 -33.05
N LEU A 84 -1.92 -27.87 -34.35
CA LEU A 84 -2.02 -26.87 -35.41
C LEU A 84 -3.48 -26.44 -35.61
N ASP A 85 -4.42 -27.39 -35.65
CA ASP A 85 -5.85 -27.04 -35.70
C ASP A 85 -6.25 -26.25 -34.45
N TRP A 86 -5.80 -26.65 -33.26
CA TRP A 86 -6.04 -25.90 -32.02
C TRP A 86 -5.44 -24.48 -32.10
N ALA A 87 -4.21 -24.32 -32.61
CA ALA A 87 -3.58 -23.02 -32.74
C ALA A 87 -4.32 -22.09 -33.71
N ASN A 88 -4.82 -22.64 -34.83
CA ASN A 88 -5.65 -21.92 -35.77
C ASN A 88 -6.98 -21.44 -35.14
N ILE A 89 -7.63 -22.30 -34.36
CA ILE A 89 -8.85 -21.95 -33.61
C ILE A 89 -8.55 -20.85 -32.59
N GLU A 90 -7.51 -21.01 -31.77
CA GLU A 90 -7.12 -19.98 -30.80
C GLU A 90 -6.78 -18.65 -31.47
N GLN A 91 -6.15 -18.68 -32.64
CA GLN A 91 -5.77 -17.49 -33.39
C GLN A 91 -7.00 -16.70 -33.85
N GLU A 92 -7.96 -17.35 -34.48
CA GLU A 92 -9.22 -16.73 -34.91
C GLU A 92 -9.96 -16.09 -33.72
N LEU A 93 -10.12 -16.85 -32.64
CA LEU A 93 -10.78 -16.40 -31.42
C LEU A 93 -10.02 -15.22 -30.78
N PHE A 94 -8.70 -15.28 -30.72
CA PHE A 94 -7.86 -14.21 -30.17
C PHE A 94 -7.96 -12.91 -30.97
N LEU A 95 -7.94 -13.00 -32.30
CA LEU A 95 -8.05 -11.84 -33.18
C LEU A 95 -9.44 -11.17 -33.06
N VAL A 96 -10.50 -11.95 -32.85
CA VAL A 96 -11.85 -11.43 -32.58
C VAL A 96 -11.90 -10.78 -31.19
N GLU A 97 -11.30 -11.38 -30.16
CA GLU A 97 -11.20 -10.78 -28.82
C GLU A 97 -10.40 -9.47 -28.80
N LEU A 98 -9.42 -9.29 -29.71
CA LEU A 98 -8.72 -8.02 -29.87
C LEU A 98 -9.60 -6.91 -30.48
N LYS A 99 -10.63 -7.29 -31.27
CA LYS A 99 -11.54 -6.35 -31.96
C LYS A 99 -12.78 -6.00 -31.11
N GLN A 100 -13.19 -6.84 -30.15
CA GLN A 100 -14.44 -6.68 -29.37
C GLN A 100 -14.22 -6.87 -27.85
N VAL A 101 -14.90 -6.07 -27.02
CA VAL A 101 -14.79 -6.15 -25.56
C VAL A 101 -15.67 -7.27 -24.99
N HIS A 102 -15.00 -8.33 -24.52
CA HIS A 102 -15.28 -9.31 -23.46
C HIS A 102 -16.67 -9.96 -23.27
N THR A 103 -16.60 -11.26 -22.96
CA THR A 103 -17.67 -12.08 -22.35
C THR A 103 -18.29 -11.39 -21.13
N ARG A 104 -19.53 -11.76 -20.74
CA ARG A 104 -20.29 -11.16 -19.63
C ARG A 104 -19.54 -11.11 -18.27
N ARG A 105 -18.46 -11.89 -18.10
CA ARG A 105 -17.61 -11.94 -16.89
C ARG A 105 -16.28 -11.17 -16.98
N GLY A 106 -15.98 -10.50 -18.10
CA GLY A 106 -14.65 -9.93 -18.31
C GLY A 106 -13.55 -10.99 -18.47
N GLY A 107 -13.91 -12.21 -18.90
CA GLY A 107 -12.98 -13.34 -19.15
C GLY A 107 -12.77 -13.60 -20.64
N SER A 108 -11.75 -14.40 -20.99
CA SER A 108 -11.43 -14.81 -22.37
C SER A 108 -12.06 -16.16 -22.73
N VAL A 109 -12.64 -16.27 -23.92
CA VAL A 109 -13.17 -17.50 -24.52
C VAL A 109 -12.09 -18.58 -24.63
N LEU A 110 -10.83 -18.19 -24.84
CA LEU A 110 -9.68 -19.11 -24.89
C LEU A 110 -9.50 -19.85 -23.56
N SER A 111 -9.70 -19.14 -22.44
CA SER A 111 -9.63 -19.74 -21.11
C SER A 111 -10.78 -20.72 -20.89
N SER A 112 -12.00 -20.35 -21.30
CA SER A 112 -13.15 -21.25 -21.26
C SER A 112 -12.91 -22.49 -22.11
N LEU A 113 -12.45 -22.34 -23.35
CA LEU A 113 -12.14 -23.44 -24.26
C LEU A 113 -11.07 -24.38 -23.70
N MET A 114 -9.97 -23.84 -23.16
CA MET A 114 -8.93 -24.63 -22.48
C MET A 114 -9.52 -25.49 -21.36
N HIS A 115 -10.32 -24.89 -20.47
CA HIS A 115 -10.87 -25.61 -19.33
C HIS A 115 -11.88 -26.69 -19.73
N LEU A 116 -12.70 -26.40 -20.75
CA LEU A 116 -13.62 -27.37 -21.33
C LEU A 116 -12.85 -28.52 -21.99
N ALA A 117 -11.77 -28.23 -22.72
CA ALA A 117 -10.90 -29.24 -23.32
C ALA A 117 -10.25 -30.15 -22.26
N LYS A 118 -9.70 -29.59 -21.18
CA LYS A 118 -9.18 -30.39 -20.05
C LYS A 118 -10.22 -31.35 -19.48
N THR A 119 -11.47 -30.89 -19.40
CA THR A 119 -12.58 -31.71 -18.90
C THR A 119 -12.99 -32.78 -19.91
N PHE A 120 -13.03 -32.43 -21.20
CA PHE A 120 -13.37 -33.34 -22.28
C PHE A 120 -12.36 -34.48 -22.40
N PHE A 121 -11.07 -34.17 -22.48
CA PHE A 121 -9.98 -35.16 -22.60
C PHE A 121 -9.62 -35.87 -21.28
N ASP A 122 -10.16 -35.41 -20.15
CA ASP A 122 -9.80 -35.90 -18.81
C ASP A 122 -8.30 -35.74 -18.48
N GLU A 123 -7.70 -34.65 -18.96
CA GLU A 123 -6.26 -34.42 -18.85
C GLU A 123 -5.97 -33.03 -18.26
N GLN A 124 -5.63 -32.98 -16.97
CA GLN A 124 -5.34 -31.70 -16.28
C GLN A 124 -4.07 -31.00 -16.78
N ASN A 125 -3.15 -31.77 -17.35
CA ASN A 125 -1.90 -31.28 -17.92
C ASN A 125 -2.02 -30.93 -19.41
N LEU A 126 -3.23 -30.94 -19.96
CA LEU A 126 -3.47 -30.53 -21.34
C LEU A 126 -3.39 -29.00 -21.45
N TRP A 127 -2.39 -28.50 -22.17
CA TRP A 127 -2.16 -27.07 -22.34
C TRP A 127 -2.32 -26.66 -23.80
N PRO A 128 -3.07 -25.57 -24.08
CA PRO A 128 -3.27 -25.09 -25.44
C PRO A 128 -1.96 -24.61 -26.07
N PRO A 129 -1.90 -24.44 -27.40
CA PRO A 129 -0.77 -23.83 -28.10
C PRO A 129 -0.37 -22.46 -27.54
N SER A 130 -1.31 -21.67 -27.02
CA SER A 130 -1.06 -20.39 -26.35
C SER A 130 -0.36 -20.48 -24.97
N ARG A 131 -0.10 -21.69 -24.45
CA ARG A 131 0.52 -21.93 -23.13
C ARG A 131 1.74 -22.84 -23.25
N ALA A 132 2.92 -22.31 -22.94
CA ALA A 132 4.16 -23.07 -22.86
C ALA A 132 4.44 -23.55 -21.43
N VAL A 133 4.76 -24.83 -21.25
CA VAL A 133 4.89 -25.47 -19.93
C VAL A 133 6.35 -25.63 -19.50
N ALA A 134 6.65 -25.27 -18.25
CA ALA A 134 7.90 -25.60 -17.59
C ALA A 134 7.74 -26.90 -16.78
N ALA A 135 7.99 -28.05 -17.43
CA ALA A 135 7.75 -29.40 -16.88
C ALA A 135 8.32 -29.63 -15.46
N LEU A 136 9.44 -29.00 -15.10
CA LEU A 136 10.09 -29.16 -13.79
C LEU A 136 9.41 -28.39 -12.65
N THR A 137 8.53 -27.44 -12.94
CA THR A 137 7.93 -26.53 -11.94
C THR A 137 6.42 -26.45 -11.99
N ASP A 138 5.79 -27.14 -12.94
CA ASP A 138 4.35 -27.08 -13.24
C ASP A 138 3.83 -25.64 -13.44
N ARG A 139 4.71 -24.77 -13.96
CA ARG A 139 4.39 -23.37 -14.28
C ARG A 139 4.21 -23.22 -15.78
N THR A 140 3.29 -22.36 -16.18
CA THR A 140 3.07 -22.03 -17.59
C THR A 140 3.43 -20.58 -17.90
N ILE A 141 3.79 -20.31 -19.15
CA ILE A 141 3.98 -18.98 -19.71
C ILE A 141 2.90 -18.75 -20.77
N ASP A 142 2.26 -17.57 -20.70
CA ASP A 142 1.34 -17.10 -21.73
C ASP A 142 2.12 -16.67 -22.97
N ILE A 143 1.88 -17.34 -24.09
CA ILE A 143 2.49 -17.02 -25.39
C ILE A 143 1.45 -16.58 -26.41
N SER A 144 0.23 -16.21 -25.97
CA SER A 144 -0.88 -15.76 -26.84
C SER A 144 -0.51 -14.59 -27.74
N GLN A 145 0.52 -13.80 -27.39
CA GLN A 145 1.04 -12.74 -28.27
C GLN A 145 1.54 -13.26 -29.62
N LEU A 146 1.97 -14.53 -29.70
CA LEU A 146 2.33 -15.18 -30.96
C LEU A 146 1.12 -15.45 -31.86
N LEU A 147 -0.12 -15.40 -31.36
CA LEU A 147 -1.32 -15.57 -32.20
C LEU A 147 -1.52 -14.40 -33.19
N CYS A 148 -0.70 -13.34 -33.11
CA CYS A 148 -0.56 -12.33 -34.16
C CYS A 148 0.19 -12.83 -35.41
N TYR A 149 0.79 -14.02 -35.35
CA TYR A 149 1.58 -14.68 -36.40
C TYR A 149 0.89 -15.97 -36.84
N PRO A 150 1.20 -16.52 -38.04
CA PRO A 150 0.61 -17.77 -38.51
C PRO A 150 0.68 -18.91 -37.47
N ALA A 151 -0.35 -19.76 -37.39
CA ALA A 151 -0.49 -20.77 -36.34
C ALA A 151 0.71 -21.74 -36.21
N ASN A 152 1.41 -22.03 -37.31
CA ASN A 152 2.65 -22.82 -37.27
C ASN A 152 3.75 -22.15 -36.42
N TRP A 153 3.87 -20.82 -36.45
CA TRP A 153 4.81 -20.08 -35.59
C TRP A 153 4.45 -20.17 -34.11
N VAL A 154 3.16 -20.28 -33.78
CA VAL A 154 2.70 -20.46 -32.40
C VAL A 154 3.10 -21.85 -31.89
N VAL A 155 2.86 -22.88 -32.69
CA VAL A 155 3.22 -24.27 -32.37
C VAL A 155 4.74 -24.43 -32.24
N ASP A 156 5.50 -23.88 -33.18
CA ASP A 156 6.97 -23.95 -33.14
C ASP A 156 7.54 -23.08 -32.01
N GLY A 157 6.98 -21.89 -31.80
CA GLY A 157 7.34 -20.99 -30.70
C GLY A 157 7.10 -21.63 -29.33
N LYS A 158 5.99 -22.35 -29.16
CA LYS A 158 5.72 -23.15 -27.96
C LYS A 158 6.84 -24.16 -27.72
N LYS A 159 7.21 -24.96 -28.71
CA LYS A 159 8.28 -25.96 -28.59
C LYS A 159 9.62 -25.33 -28.20
N ILE A 160 9.99 -24.21 -28.83
CA ILE A 160 11.23 -23.48 -28.50
C ILE A 160 11.21 -23.05 -27.04
N ILE A 161 10.12 -22.42 -26.61
CA ILE A 161 10.00 -21.90 -25.25
C ILE A 161 10.01 -23.06 -24.24
N GLU A 162 9.29 -24.15 -24.50
CA GLU A 162 9.30 -25.34 -23.64
C GLU A 162 10.69 -25.96 -23.53
N ASN A 163 11.44 -26.08 -24.64
CA ASN A 163 12.82 -26.55 -24.63
C ASN A 163 13.73 -25.65 -23.78
N ILE A 164 13.56 -24.33 -23.86
CA ILE A 164 14.30 -23.36 -23.03
C ILE A 164 13.93 -23.51 -21.55
N LEU A 165 12.64 -23.72 -21.25
CA LEU A 165 12.13 -23.85 -19.88
C LEU A 165 12.53 -25.18 -19.21
N GLN A 166 12.74 -26.23 -20.00
CA GLN A 166 13.23 -27.54 -19.53
C GLN A 166 14.70 -27.51 -19.08
N LEU A 167 15.46 -26.47 -19.43
CA LEU A 167 16.82 -26.30 -18.93
C LEU A 167 16.86 -26.16 -17.40
N PRO A 168 17.98 -26.51 -16.74
CA PRO A 168 18.11 -26.34 -15.30
C PRO A 168 17.85 -24.89 -14.87
N ASN A 169 16.86 -24.70 -14.00
CA ASN A 169 16.37 -23.37 -13.57
C ASN A 169 15.85 -22.49 -14.73
N GLY A 170 15.42 -23.09 -15.84
CA GLY A 170 15.03 -22.42 -17.07
C GLY A 170 13.92 -21.40 -16.89
N TYR A 171 12.86 -21.75 -16.14
CA TYR A 171 11.77 -20.83 -15.81
C TYR A 171 12.26 -19.53 -15.15
N ASN A 172 12.97 -19.62 -14.02
CA ASN A 172 13.40 -18.40 -13.31
C ASN A 172 14.46 -17.62 -14.10
N LYS A 173 15.26 -18.30 -14.92
CA LYS A 173 16.37 -17.70 -15.66
C LYS A 173 15.91 -16.98 -16.93
N TYR A 174 14.98 -17.57 -17.67
CA TYR A 174 14.62 -17.12 -19.02
C TYR A 174 13.23 -16.49 -19.13
N ASN A 175 12.35 -16.63 -18.12
CA ASN A 175 11.01 -16.03 -18.17
C ASN A 175 11.04 -14.54 -18.55
N GLY A 176 11.91 -13.74 -17.91
CA GLY A 176 12.04 -12.32 -18.25
C GLY A 176 12.54 -12.05 -19.69
N GLY A 177 13.36 -12.94 -20.26
CA GLY A 177 13.80 -12.85 -21.65
C GLY A 177 12.72 -13.27 -22.64
N ILE A 178 11.96 -14.32 -22.31
CA ILE A 178 10.81 -14.80 -23.09
C ILE A 178 9.71 -13.73 -23.11
N SER A 179 9.39 -13.10 -21.97
CA SER A 179 8.41 -11.99 -21.95
C SER A 179 8.84 -10.81 -22.82
N LEU A 180 10.13 -10.51 -22.89
CA LEU A 180 10.66 -9.47 -23.78
C LEU A 180 10.55 -9.88 -25.25
N LEU A 181 10.90 -11.13 -25.58
CA LEU A 181 10.77 -11.68 -26.93
C LEU A 181 9.33 -11.55 -27.45
N LEU A 182 8.36 -12.04 -26.68
CA LEU A 182 6.95 -12.02 -27.06
C LEU A 182 6.46 -10.58 -27.30
N LYS A 183 6.82 -9.66 -26.39
CA LYS A 183 6.42 -8.25 -26.48
C LYS A 183 6.95 -7.61 -27.76
N VAL A 184 8.24 -7.81 -28.04
CA VAL A 184 8.91 -7.18 -29.20
C VAL A 184 8.41 -7.79 -30.50
N LEU A 185 8.16 -9.09 -30.55
CA LEU A 185 7.49 -9.71 -31.69
C LEU A 185 6.10 -9.11 -31.91
N ALA A 186 5.31 -8.88 -30.85
CA ALA A 186 4.00 -8.24 -31.00
C ALA A 186 4.11 -6.81 -31.58
N GLU A 187 5.11 -6.04 -31.13
CA GLU A 187 5.38 -4.67 -31.61
C GLU A 187 5.93 -4.63 -33.05
N ALA A 188 6.71 -5.63 -33.44
CA ALA A 188 7.38 -5.70 -34.73
C ALA A 188 6.54 -6.39 -35.83
N ARG A 189 5.31 -6.83 -35.52
CA ARG A 189 4.45 -7.60 -36.45
C ARG A 189 4.21 -6.96 -37.82
N ASN A 190 4.26 -5.63 -37.89
CA ASN A 190 4.02 -4.86 -39.11
C ASN A 190 5.32 -4.43 -39.82
N GLU A 191 6.48 -4.84 -39.32
CA GLU A 191 7.77 -4.48 -39.92
C GLU A 191 7.94 -5.19 -41.27
N PRO A 192 8.30 -4.48 -42.35
CA PRO A 192 8.35 -5.06 -43.70
C PRO A 192 9.19 -6.34 -43.81
N ILE A 193 10.33 -6.39 -43.12
CA ILE A 193 11.23 -7.55 -43.10
C ILE A 193 10.60 -8.76 -42.39
N ILE A 194 9.76 -8.55 -41.38
CA ILE A 194 9.06 -9.63 -40.69
C ILE A 194 7.89 -10.10 -41.56
N VAL A 195 7.12 -9.18 -42.14
CA VAL A 195 5.99 -9.50 -43.03
C VAL A 195 6.42 -10.32 -44.24
N GLN A 196 7.56 -9.97 -44.86
CA GLN A 196 8.12 -10.73 -46.00
C GLN A 196 8.48 -12.18 -45.65
N GLN A 197 8.78 -12.46 -44.38
CA GLN A 197 9.27 -13.76 -43.93
C GLN A 197 8.15 -14.69 -43.42
N LEU A 198 6.95 -14.14 -43.17
CA LEU A 198 5.79 -14.89 -42.66
C LEU A 198 5.37 -16.06 -43.57
N HIS A 199 5.68 -15.99 -44.87
CA HIS A 199 5.29 -17.00 -45.85
C HIS A 199 6.36 -18.07 -46.12
N HIS A 200 7.60 -17.87 -45.67
CA HIS A 200 8.74 -18.68 -46.13
C HIS A 200 9.64 -19.21 -45.01
N LYS A 201 9.49 -18.73 -43.78
CA LYS A 201 10.36 -19.06 -42.65
C LYS A 201 9.55 -19.49 -41.42
N THR A 202 10.11 -20.36 -40.60
CA THR A 202 9.61 -20.66 -39.25
C THR A 202 10.03 -19.57 -38.27
N ILE A 203 9.42 -19.53 -37.08
CA ILE A 203 9.88 -18.63 -36.01
C ILE A 203 11.33 -18.91 -35.60
N THR A 204 11.82 -20.15 -35.74
CA THR A 204 13.23 -20.51 -35.55
C THR A 204 14.11 -19.76 -36.54
N ASP A 205 13.79 -19.86 -37.84
CA ASP A 205 14.56 -19.20 -38.89
C ASP A 205 14.54 -17.67 -38.72
N ALA A 206 13.43 -17.11 -38.21
CA ALA A 206 13.31 -15.69 -37.93
C ALA A 206 14.15 -15.23 -36.73
N LEU A 207 14.32 -16.07 -35.70
CA LEU A 207 15.20 -15.79 -34.56
C LEU A 207 16.68 -15.99 -34.90
N ASP A 208 16.97 -16.85 -35.86
CA ASP A 208 18.31 -17.14 -36.33
C ASP A 208 18.82 -16.13 -37.38
N ASP A 209 17.92 -15.43 -38.07
CA ASP A 209 18.24 -14.35 -39.02
C ASP A 209 18.82 -13.10 -38.31
N ASP A 210 20.01 -12.67 -38.71
CA ASP A 210 20.70 -11.54 -38.06
C ASP A 210 19.98 -10.21 -38.26
N ASP A 211 19.40 -9.95 -39.42
CA ASP A 211 18.74 -8.67 -39.71
C ASP A 211 17.46 -8.55 -38.88
N ILE A 212 16.68 -9.63 -38.82
CA ILE A 212 15.48 -9.69 -37.98
C ILE A 212 15.86 -9.60 -36.51
N PHE A 213 16.90 -10.33 -36.07
CA PHE A 213 17.31 -10.29 -34.67
C PHE A 213 17.81 -8.91 -34.24
N GLN A 214 18.59 -8.20 -35.07
CA GLN A 214 19.03 -6.84 -34.77
C GLN A 214 17.86 -5.84 -34.75
N LEU A 215 16.88 -5.99 -35.64
CA LEU A 215 15.65 -5.20 -35.61
C LEU A 215 14.89 -5.39 -34.28
N LEU A 216 14.69 -6.64 -33.85
CA LEU A 216 14.05 -6.95 -32.58
C LEU A 216 14.88 -6.42 -31.40
N LEU A 217 16.21 -6.59 -31.44
CA LEU A 217 17.12 -6.12 -30.40
C LEU A 217 17.08 -4.59 -30.24
N ALA A 218 16.99 -3.83 -31.33
CA ALA A 218 16.93 -2.37 -31.32
C ALA A 218 15.67 -1.82 -30.62
N LYS A 219 14.57 -2.59 -30.61
CA LYS A 219 13.33 -2.25 -29.90
C LYS A 219 13.40 -2.55 -28.40
N ILE A 220 14.47 -3.19 -27.91
CA ILE A 220 14.67 -3.53 -26.50
C ILE A 220 15.56 -2.48 -25.81
N PRO A 221 15.17 -1.96 -24.62
CA PRO A 221 16.02 -1.08 -23.82
C PRO A 221 17.40 -1.71 -23.57
N VAL A 222 18.47 -0.91 -23.68
CA VAL A 222 19.88 -1.38 -23.61
C VAL A 222 20.15 -2.30 -22.41
N GLN A 223 19.64 -1.92 -21.23
CA GLN A 223 19.75 -2.70 -19.98
C GLN A 223 19.17 -4.13 -20.06
N ASN A 224 18.25 -4.39 -20.99
CA ASN A 224 17.55 -5.66 -21.17
C ASN A 224 18.03 -6.45 -22.41
N GLN A 225 18.81 -5.84 -23.30
CA GLN A 225 19.30 -6.48 -24.52
C GLN A 225 20.13 -7.74 -24.24
N SER A 226 20.87 -7.76 -23.12
CA SER A 226 21.65 -8.93 -22.70
C SER A 226 20.78 -10.16 -22.40
N ARG A 227 19.56 -9.97 -21.91
CA ARG A 227 18.60 -11.06 -21.62
C ARG A 227 18.05 -11.64 -22.91
N PHE A 228 17.80 -10.79 -23.91
CA PHE A 228 17.32 -11.20 -25.23
C PHE A 228 18.38 -11.97 -26.02
N LYS A 229 19.64 -11.49 -26.03
CA LYS A 229 20.79 -12.21 -26.62
C LYS A 229 20.96 -13.62 -26.04
N LYS A 230 20.72 -13.80 -24.73
CA LYS A 230 20.76 -15.12 -24.09
C LYS A 230 19.68 -16.06 -24.63
N ILE A 231 18.48 -15.57 -24.93
CA ILE A 231 17.43 -16.41 -25.53
C ILE A 231 17.90 -16.94 -26.89
N ARG A 232 18.50 -16.10 -27.74
CA ARG A 232 19.04 -16.50 -29.05
C ARG A 232 20.12 -17.58 -28.93
N SER A 233 21.09 -17.38 -28.04
CA SER A 233 22.16 -18.36 -27.80
C SER A 233 21.69 -19.67 -27.19
N VAL A 234 20.58 -19.67 -26.44
CA VAL A 234 20.02 -20.88 -25.83
C VAL A 234 19.12 -21.62 -26.81
N HIS A 235 18.40 -20.89 -27.67
CA HIS A 235 17.58 -21.44 -28.74
C HIS A 235 18.43 -22.22 -29.76
N ASN A 236 19.49 -21.60 -30.28
CA ASN A 236 20.39 -22.22 -31.24
C ASN A 236 21.87 -21.97 -30.88
N PRO A 237 22.43 -22.75 -29.93
CA PRO A 237 23.81 -22.59 -29.47
C PRO A 237 24.86 -22.96 -30.53
N ALA A 238 24.49 -23.76 -31.53
CA ALA A 238 25.39 -24.14 -32.61
C ALA A 238 25.67 -22.95 -33.54
N LEU A 239 24.65 -22.15 -33.83
CA LEU A 239 24.76 -20.99 -34.71
C LEU A 239 25.25 -19.72 -33.97
N HIS A 240 24.69 -19.43 -32.79
CA HIS A 240 24.95 -18.17 -32.07
C HIS A 240 26.00 -18.28 -30.97
N GLY A 241 26.70 -19.42 -30.93
CA GLY A 241 27.59 -19.81 -29.85
C GLY A 241 26.84 -20.21 -28.58
N PRO A 242 27.47 -21.00 -27.69
CA PRO A 242 26.86 -21.38 -26.43
C PRO A 242 26.51 -20.12 -25.63
N GLU A 243 25.43 -20.20 -24.85
CA GLU A 243 25.16 -19.19 -23.84
C GLU A 243 26.46 -18.92 -23.09
N ARG A 244 26.94 -17.66 -23.12
CA ARG A 244 28.06 -17.23 -22.28
C ARG A 244 27.61 -17.33 -20.82
N LYS A 245 27.66 -18.54 -20.27
CA LYS A 245 27.40 -18.81 -18.86
C LYS A 245 28.44 -18.01 -18.09
N PHE A 246 27.92 -17.17 -17.22
CA PHE A 246 28.56 -16.80 -15.97
C PHE A 246 29.33 -18.03 -15.45
N ALA A 247 30.67 -17.94 -15.45
CA ALA A 247 31.63 -18.88 -14.86
C ALA A 247 31.23 -20.37 -14.99
N GLY A 248 31.91 -21.13 -15.87
CA GLY A 248 31.76 -22.59 -15.93
C GLY A 248 31.91 -23.28 -14.56
N LYS A 249 31.89 -24.61 -14.49
CA LYS A 249 32.44 -25.28 -13.30
C LYS A 249 33.89 -24.80 -13.15
N THR A 250 34.13 -23.85 -12.25
CA THR A 250 35.43 -23.22 -12.14
C THR A 250 36.17 -23.87 -11.01
N ASN A 251 37.41 -24.28 -11.27
CA ASN A 251 38.33 -24.77 -10.25
C ASN A 251 38.56 -23.73 -9.13
N TYR A 252 38.18 -22.48 -9.38
CA TYR A 252 38.27 -21.35 -8.47
C TYR A 252 36.91 -21.10 -7.80
N SER A 253 36.83 -21.46 -6.52
CA SER A 253 35.69 -21.16 -5.65
C SER A 253 36.18 -20.49 -4.37
N LEU A 254 35.39 -19.53 -3.90
CA LEU A 254 35.55 -18.99 -2.55
C LEU A 254 34.77 -19.88 -1.59
N LYS A 255 35.40 -20.25 -0.47
CA LYS A 255 34.84 -21.16 0.54
C LYS A 255 34.45 -20.41 1.81
N ALA A 256 33.32 -20.81 2.38
CA ALA A 256 32.82 -20.38 3.69
C ALA A 256 32.40 -21.62 4.47
N GLY A 257 33.34 -22.25 5.18
CA GLY A 257 33.13 -23.56 5.80
C GLY A 257 32.93 -24.65 4.74
N ALA A 258 31.87 -25.44 4.88
CA ALA A 258 31.51 -26.52 3.95
C ALA A 258 30.90 -26.01 2.62
N GLU A 259 30.45 -24.75 2.56
CA GLU A 259 29.87 -24.16 1.36
C GLU A 259 30.89 -23.43 0.50
N SER A 260 30.69 -23.47 -0.82
CA SER A 260 31.54 -22.77 -1.77
C SER A 260 30.71 -22.16 -2.91
N LYS A 261 31.19 -21.05 -3.47
CA LYS A 261 30.63 -20.46 -4.70
C LYS A 261 31.72 -20.18 -5.72
N GLY A 262 31.40 -20.38 -6.99
CA GLY A 262 32.30 -20.09 -8.10
C GLY A 262 32.71 -18.62 -8.10
N ALA A 263 34.02 -18.37 -8.21
CA ALA A 263 34.63 -17.05 -8.10
C ALA A 263 35.60 -16.79 -9.28
N HIS A 264 35.28 -17.36 -10.43
CA HIS A 264 36.06 -17.28 -11.66
C HIS A 264 36.48 -15.86 -12.02
N TRP A 265 35.53 -14.92 -12.04
CA TRP A 265 35.80 -13.54 -12.45
C TRP A 265 36.75 -12.83 -11.49
N ILE A 266 36.71 -13.16 -10.19
CA ILE A 266 37.66 -12.61 -9.22
C ILE A 266 39.07 -13.08 -9.58
N HIS A 267 39.24 -14.38 -9.83
CA HIS A 267 40.54 -14.94 -10.23
C HIS A 267 41.01 -14.42 -11.60
N GLN A 268 40.12 -14.30 -12.58
CA GLN A 268 40.44 -13.76 -13.91
C GLN A 268 40.84 -12.28 -13.85
N LEU A 269 40.24 -11.50 -12.95
CA LEU A 269 40.60 -10.09 -12.77
C LEU A 269 41.91 -9.93 -11.98
N SER A 270 42.21 -10.81 -11.03
CA SER A 270 43.50 -10.88 -10.33
C SER A 270 43.56 -12.11 -9.40
N ALA A 271 44.56 -12.97 -9.60
CA ALA A 271 44.84 -14.10 -8.70
C ALA A 271 45.16 -13.62 -7.26
N LYS A 272 45.91 -12.53 -7.14
CA LYS A 272 46.21 -11.90 -5.84
C LYS A 272 44.95 -11.39 -5.14
N TRP A 273 44.05 -10.77 -5.89
CA TRP A 273 42.76 -10.30 -5.34
C TRP A 273 41.88 -11.48 -4.91
N PHE A 274 41.89 -12.59 -5.65
CA PHE A 274 41.20 -13.82 -5.28
C PHE A 274 41.67 -14.38 -3.94
N GLU A 275 42.98 -14.46 -3.71
CA GLU A 275 43.55 -14.90 -2.42
C GLU A 275 43.12 -13.98 -1.26
N GLN A 276 43.16 -12.65 -1.49
CA GLN A 276 42.71 -11.67 -0.51
C GLN A 276 41.21 -11.79 -0.22
N CYS A 277 40.38 -12.03 -1.24
CA CYS A 277 38.97 -12.32 -1.08
C CYS A 277 38.73 -13.58 -0.23
N GLN A 278 39.51 -14.64 -0.42
CA GLN A 278 39.39 -15.85 0.42
C GLN A 278 39.78 -15.57 1.88
N SER A 279 40.87 -14.83 2.10
CA SER A 279 41.28 -14.42 3.45
C SER A 279 40.19 -13.57 4.13
N TYR A 280 39.63 -12.61 3.42
CA TYR A 280 38.53 -11.76 3.90
C TYR A 280 37.28 -12.59 4.24
N VAL A 281 36.87 -13.48 3.34
CA VAL A 281 35.73 -14.39 3.55
C VAL A 281 35.94 -15.29 4.78
N ASN A 282 37.15 -15.81 4.98
CA ASN A 282 37.48 -16.62 6.16
C ASN A 282 37.33 -15.82 7.45
N ASN A 283 37.81 -14.58 7.48
CA ASN A 283 37.67 -13.74 8.66
C ASN A 283 36.20 -13.34 8.92
N VAL A 284 35.42 -13.06 7.87
CA VAL A 284 33.98 -12.83 8.00
C VAL A 284 33.26 -14.09 8.49
N TYR A 285 33.69 -15.27 8.03
CA TYR A 285 33.15 -16.55 8.52
C TYR A 285 33.41 -16.73 10.02
N GLN A 286 34.64 -16.47 10.48
CA GLN A 286 35.01 -16.59 11.90
C GLN A 286 34.28 -15.56 12.78
N SER A 287 34.12 -14.32 12.32
CA SER A 287 33.55 -13.23 13.13
C SER A 287 32.03 -13.12 13.06
N LYS A 288 31.42 -13.45 11.92
CA LYS A 288 29.99 -13.20 11.61
C LYS A 288 29.23 -14.44 11.11
N GLY A 289 29.90 -15.59 11.05
CA GLY A 289 29.31 -16.88 10.69
C GLY A 289 29.13 -17.11 9.18
N GLN A 290 28.74 -18.35 8.85
CA GLN A 290 28.65 -18.88 7.48
C GLN A 290 27.79 -18.03 6.55
N LYS A 291 26.61 -17.60 7.02
CA LYS A 291 25.67 -16.83 6.20
C LYS A 291 26.20 -15.45 5.79
N ALA A 292 26.95 -14.79 6.67
CA ALA A 292 27.60 -13.52 6.37
C ALA A 292 28.74 -13.69 5.35
N ALA A 293 29.52 -14.76 5.49
CA ALA A 293 30.57 -15.12 4.56
C ALA A 293 30.01 -15.46 3.16
N ILE A 294 28.91 -16.22 3.06
CA ILE A 294 28.24 -16.49 1.77
C ILE A 294 27.69 -15.21 1.14
N SER A 295 27.11 -14.32 1.94
CA SER A 295 26.64 -13.00 1.48
C SER A 295 27.79 -12.16 0.92
N THR A 296 28.94 -12.21 1.56
CA THR A 296 30.19 -11.56 1.15
C THR A 296 30.71 -12.12 -0.16
N ILE A 297 30.81 -13.45 -0.29
CA ILE A 297 31.16 -14.11 -1.55
C ILE A 297 30.21 -13.66 -2.68
N THR A 298 28.92 -13.53 -2.38
CA THR A 298 27.91 -13.10 -3.37
C THR A 298 28.12 -11.65 -3.83
N ARG A 299 28.48 -10.72 -2.94
CA ARG A 299 28.77 -9.33 -3.31
C ARG A 299 30.07 -9.22 -4.11
N LEU A 300 31.12 -9.90 -3.67
CA LEU A 300 32.41 -9.93 -4.37
C LEU A 300 32.28 -10.51 -5.79
N THR A 301 31.52 -11.60 -5.95
CA THR A 301 31.31 -12.22 -7.27
C THR A 301 30.43 -11.39 -8.19
N LYS A 302 29.42 -10.68 -7.66
CA LYS A 302 28.62 -9.72 -8.43
C LYS A 302 29.47 -8.55 -8.93
N LEU A 303 30.25 -7.95 -8.04
CA LEU A 303 31.15 -6.85 -8.34
C LEU A 303 32.19 -7.26 -9.40
N ALA A 304 32.88 -8.37 -9.18
CA ALA A 304 33.88 -8.89 -10.11
C ALA A 304 33.30 -9.23 -11.47
N SER A 305 32.09 -9.80 -11.53
CA SER A 305 31.44 -10.03 -12.82
C SER A 305 31.18 -8.73 -13.56
N ALA A 306 30.72 -7.69 -12.89
CA ALA A 306 30.45 -6.42 -13.54
C ALA A 306 31.75 -5.74 -14.00
N MET A 307 32.77 -5.72 -13.14
CA MET A 307 34.11 -5.24 -13.53
C MET A 307 34.69 -6.00 -14.73
N PHE A 308 34.44 -7.30 -14.83
CA PHE A 308 34.90 -8.12 -15.96
C PHE A 308 34.13 -7.82 -17.26
N ASP A 309 32.82 -7.59 -17.17
CA ASP A 309 31.99 -7.20 -18.32
C ASP A 309 32.42 -5.84 -18.89
N HIS A 310 32.92 -4.95 -18.03
CA HIS A 310 33.37 -3.60 -18.37
C HIS A 310 34.90 -3.44 -18.36
N ARG A 311 35.66 -4.55 -18.45
CA ARG A 311 37.13 -4.51 -18.30
C ARG A 311 37.82 -3.58 -19.29
N ASP A 312 37.25 -3.41 -20.48
CA ASP A 312 37.82 -2.59 -21.55
C ASP A 312 37.74 -1.09 -21.23
N SER A 313 36.83 -0.67 -20.33
CA SER A 313 36.74 0.71 -19.83
C SER A 313 37.56 0.98 -18.56
N LEU A 314 38.17 -0.06 -17.97
CA LEU A 314 38.95 0.03 -16.74
C LEU A 314 40.46 0.10 -17.03
N THR A 315 40.96 1.28 -17.42
CA THR A 315 42.37 1.44 -17.83
C THR A 315 43.39 1.11 -16.72
N ASN A 316 43.00 1.21 -15.45
CA ASN A 316 43.85 0.88 -14.31
C ASN A 316 43.71 -0.56 -13.80
N LEU A 317 42.97 -1.43 -14.49
CA LEU A 317 42.70 -2.80 -14.04
C LEU A 317 43.97 -3.66 -13.90
N GLN A 318 45.03 -3.35 -14.64
CA GLN A 318 46.33 -4.03 -14.50
C GLN A 318 46.94 -3.85 -13.10
N GLN A 319 46.64 -2.75 -12.40
CA GLN A 319 47.14 -2.53 -11.04
C GLN A 319 46.56 -3.55 -10.06
N LEU A 320 45.32 -4.02 -10.29
CA LEU A 320 44.66 -5.05 -9.49
C LEU A 320 45.43 -6.36 -9.49
N HIS A 321 46.11 -6.69 -10.59
CA HIS A 321 46.97 -7.88 -10.68
C HIS A 321 48.20 -7.77 -9.76
N ARG A 322 48.81 -6.59 -9.68
CA ARG A 322 50.05 -6.36 -8.91
C ARG A 322 49.77 -6.14 -7.42
N GLN A 323 48.73 -5.37 -7.10
CA GLN A 323 48.50 -4.85 -5.75
C GLN A 323 47.29 -5.49 -5.06
N GLY A 324 46.44 -6.21 -5.79
CA GLY A 324 45.19 -6.73 -5.23
C GLY A 324 44.27 -5.58 -4.79
N VAL A 325 43.59 -5.72 -3.66
CA VAL A 325 42.62 -4.73 -3.16
C VAL A 325 43.19 -3.32 -2.97
N THR A 326 44.49 -3.20 -2.67
CA THR A 326 45.15 -1.90 -2.52
C THR A 326 45.15 -1.10 -3.82
N ALA A 327 45.04 -1.74 -4.99
CA ALA A 327 44.94 -1.08 -6.29
C ALA A 327 43.74 -0.12 -6.38
N PHE A 328 42.66 -0.38 -5.63
CA PHE A 328 41.50 0.52 -5.58
C PHE A 328 41.79 1.83 -4.83
N PHE A 329 42.84 1.88 -4.01
CA PHE A 329 43.16 2.99 -3.13
C PHE A 329 44.47 3.70 -3.52
N CYS A 330 45.26 3.13 -4.43
CA CYS A 330 46.46 3.77 -4.98
C CYS A 330 46.14 4.79 -6.09
N HIS A 331 47.12 5.61 -6.45
CA HIS A 331 47.06 6.57 -7.57
C HIS A 331 45.79 7.44 -7.56
N ASP A 332 45.52 8.11 -6.45
CA ASP A 332 44.32 8.95 -6.25
C ASP A 332 43.01 8.18 -6.54
N GLN A 333 42.98 6.89 -6.18
CA GLN A 333 41.82 6.01 -6.26
C GLN A 333 41.29 5.82 -7.70
N ALA A 334 42.16 5.96 -8.70
CA ALA A 334 41.76 5.98 -10.12
C ALA A 334 40.99 4.73 -10.55
N LEU A 335 41.39 3.53 -10.11
CA LEU A 335 40.67 2.30 -10.43
C LEU A 335 39.28 2.25 -9.78
N LEU A 336 39.16 2.70 -8.53
CA LEU A 336 37.88 2.73 -7.81
C LEU A 336 36.92 3.73 -8.45
N ARG A 337 37.40 4.93 -8.82
CA ARG A 337 36.61 5.94 -9.56
C ARG A 337 36.13 5.41 -10.91
N GLN A 338 36.99 4.69 -11.64
CA GLN A 338 36.60 4.05 -12.91
C GLN A 338 35.52 3.00 -12.71
N VAL A 339 35.69 2.10 -11.74
CA VAL A 339 34.67 1.08 -11.42
C VAL A 339 33.36 1.73 -11.01
N HIS A 340 33.40 2.81 -10.22
CA HIS A 340 32.23 3.55 -9.78
C HIS A 340 31.52 4.32 -10.91
N SER A 341 32.27 4.80 -11.91
CA SER A 341 31.69 5.54 -13.06
C SER A 341 30.81 4.68 -13.98
N ILE A 342 30.83 3.37 -13.81
CA ILE A 342 30.03 2.42 -14.59
C ILE A 342 28.63 2.34 -14.01
N ASP A 343 27.62 2.68 -14.82
CA ASP A 343 26.21 2.53 -14.45
C ASP A 343 25.76 1.05 -14.54
N ASP A 344 26.08 0.28 -13.49
CA ASP A 344 25.69 -1.13 -13.34
C ASP A 344 25.17 -1.41 -11.93
N GLU A 345 23.94 -1.94 -11.83
CA GLU A 345 23.27 -2.26 -10.56
C GLU A 345 24.12 -3.20 -9.66
N ARG A 346 24.90 -4.11 -10.27
CA ARG A 346 25.77 -5.03 -9.51
C ARG A 346 26.90 -4.29 -8.82
N ILE A 347 27.47 -3.29 -9.47
CA ILE A 347 28.51 -2.42 -8.89
C ILE A 347 27.89 -1.57 -7.79
N ASN A 348 26.81 -0.84 -8.11
CA ASN A 348 26.13 0.06 -7.16
C ASN A 348 25.72 -0.64 -5.86
N SER A 349 25.27 -1.89 -5.94
CA SER A 349 24.86 -2.67 -4.76
C SER A 349 25.99 -3.36 -3.99
N SER A 350 27.21 -3.40 -4.53
CA SER A 350 28.30 -4.23 -3.99
C SER A 350 29.65 -3.50 -3.80
N ILE A 351 29.82 -2.29 -4.34
CA ILE A 351 31.09 -1.57 -4.36
C ILE A 351 31.68 -1.31 -2.97
N GLY A 352 30.83 -1.07 -1.96
CA GLY A 352 31.26 -0.87 -0.57
C GLY A 352 32.01 -2.07 0.03
N GLU A 353 31.88 -3.26 -0.56
CA GLU A 353 32.64 -4.44 -0.13
C GLU A 353 34.16 -4.28 -0.34
N ILE A 354 34.59 -3.45 -1.31
CA ILE A 354 36.00 -3.11 -1.50
C ILE A 354 36.55 -2.41 -0.25
N CYS A 355 35.83 -1.40 0.27
CA CYS A 355 36.23 -0.66 1.46
C CYS A 355 36.24 -1.54 2.70
N TYR A 356 35.21 -2.37 2.91
CA TYR A 356 35.18 -3.30 4.04
C TYR A 356 36.34 -4.28 4.00
N MET A 357 36.67 -4.81 2.82
CA MET A 357 37.78 -5.74 2.66
C MET A 357 39.13 -5.07 2.90
N HIS A 358 39.35 -3.88 2.34
CA HIS A 358 40.59 -3.14 2.52
C HIS A 358 40.82 -2.76 4.00
N ASN A 359 39.80 -2.20 4.65
CA ASN A 359 39.85 -1.81 6.06
C ASN A 359 40.18 -3.02 6.95
N GLN A 360 39.58 -4.17 6.67
CA GLN A 360 39.85 -5.38 7.44
C GLN A 360 41.26 -5.92 7.22
N LEU A 361 41.76 -5.93 5.98
CA LEU A 361 43.08 -6.50 5.67
C LEU A 361 44.24 -5.59 6.11
N HIS A 362 44.01 -4.28 6.16
CA HIS A 362 45.07 -3.28 6.40
C HIS A 362 44.87 -2.42 7.66
N GLY A 363 43.82 -2.68 8.45
CA GLY A 363 43.53 -1.88 9.65
C GLY A 363 43.20 -0.41 9.35
N SER A 364 42.74 -0.12 8.13
CA SER A 364 42.36 1.23 7.68
C SER A 364 40.91 1.55 8.06
N ASN A 365 40.51 2.81 7.93
CA ASN A 365 39.14 3.26 8.20
C ASN A 365 38.55 4.06 7.02
N TYR A 366 38.74 3.59 5.79
CA TYR A 366 38.18 4.22 4.61
C TYR A 366 36.66 4.01 4.56
N GLN A 367 35.89 5.09 4.52
CA GLN A 367 34.48 5.07 4.15
C GLN A 367 34.33 5.34 2.66
N LEU A 368 33.24 4.86 2.05
CA LEU A 368 32.97 5.16 0.64
C LEU A 368 32.85 6.68 0.40
N THR A 369 32.39 7.43 1.41
CA THR A 369 32.32 8.90 1.42
C THR A 369 33.68 9.58 1.40
N ASP A 370 34.74 8.92 1.87
CA ASP A 370 36.11 9.45 1.85
C ASP A 370 36.77 9.30 0.46
N LEU A 371 36.10 8.59 -0.45
CA LEU A 371 36.64 8.14 -1.74
C LEU A 371 35.84 8.67 -2.94
N VAL A 372 34.72 9.34 -2.67
CA VAL A 372 33.72 9.80 -3.65
C VAL A 372 33.42 11.27 -3.34
N ASN A 373 33.89 12.17 -4.21
CA ASN A 373 33.73 13.61 -4.02
C ASN A 373 32.24 13.98 -4.16
N LEU A 374 31.63 14.56 -3.10
CA LEU A 374 30.21 14.95 -3.05
C LEU A 374 29.22 13.79 -2.83
N ALA A 375 29.52 12.89 -1.90
CA ALA A 375 28.57 11.93 -1.35
C ALA A 375 27.83 12.51 -0.12
N ILE A 376 26.50 12.58 -0.19
CA ILE A 376 25.65 13.04 0.91
C ILE A 376 25.21 11.81 1.71
N ASN A 377 25.65 11.74 2.97
CA ASN A 377 25.24 10.69 3.90
C ASN A 377 24.05 11.16 4.75
N ILE A 378 22.96 10.40 4.72
CA ILE A 378 21.73 10.71 5.46
C ILE A 378 21.38 9.52 6.35
N ASP A 379 21.48 9.67 7.66
CA ASP A 379 21.01 8.66 8.60
C ASP A 379 19.50 8.41 8.40
N CYS A 380 19.09 7.16 8.42
CA CYS A 380 17.67 6.81 8.47
C CYS A 380 17.08 7.23 9.83
N ASP A 381 15.91 7.86 9.83
CA ASP A 381 15.18 8.15 11.06
C ASP A 381 14.67 6.86 11.74
N SER A 382 14.74 5.69 11.10
CA SER A 382 14.33 4.41 11.71
C SER A 382 15.16 3.98 12.93
N GLY A 383 16.29 4.65 13.19
CA GLY A 383 17.16 4.38 14.33
C GLY A 383 18.07 3.17 14.17
N ASP A 384 18.08 2.48 13.03
CA ASP A 384 18.80 1.21 12.82
C ASP A 384 20.33 1.32 12.65
N ASP A 385 20.92 2.47 13.01
CA ASP A 385 22.30 2.87 12.69
C ASP A 385 22.64 2.68 11.19
N GLN A 386 21.61 2.72 10.34
CA GLN A 386 21.74 2.64 8.88
C GLN A 386 21.70 4.04 8.29
N SER A 387 22.56 4.26 7.31
CA SER A 387 22.58 5.49 6.53
C SER A 387 22.32 5.22 5.06
N ARG A 388 21.78 6.22 4.38
CA ARG A 388 21.53 6.23 2.94
C ARG A 388 22.45 7.25 2.29
N LEU A 389 22.97 6.88 1.13
CA LEU A 389 23.90 7.71 0.38
C LEU A 389 23.22 8.29 -0.86
N ILE A 390 23.37 9.59 -1.07
CA ILE A 390 23.10 10.26 -2.35
C ILE A 390 24.45 10.67 -2.92
N ILE A 391 24.88 10.00 -3.99
CA ILE A 391 26.15 10.28 -4.65
C ILE A 391 25.93 11.24 -5.81
N LEU A 392 26.72 12.31 -5.92
CA LEU A 392 26.59 13.32 -6.96
C LEU A 392 27.63 13.23 -8.08
N ASP A 393 28.59 12.32 -8.05
CA ASP A 393 29.69 12.20 -9.04
C ASP A 393 29.25 12.20 -10.52
N PRO A 394 28.20 11.45 -10.95
CA PRO A 394 27.77 11.49 -12.34
C PRO A 394 27.29 12.88 -12.78
N LEU A 395 26.77 13.65 -11.82
CA LEU A 395 26.40 15.03 -12.01
C LEU A 395 27.62 15.94 -11.95
N ALA A 396 28.55 15.71 -11.02
CA ALA A 396 29.78 16.49 -10.89
C ALA A 396 30.67 16.40 -12.13
N ALA A 397 30.70 15.23 -12.78
CA ALA A 397 31.40 15.02 -14.05
C ALA A 397 30.83 15.85 -15.21
N LYS A 398 29.55 16.23 -15.17
CA LYS A 398 28.88 17.02 -16.22
C LYS A 398 28.74 18.50 -15.84
N TYR A 399 28.38 18.77 -14.60
CA TYR A 399 28.08 20.10 -14.05
C TYR A 399 28.67 20.21 -12.63
N PRO A 400 29.98 20.43 -12.49
CA PRO A 400 30.66 20.39 -11.19
C PRO A 400 30.13 21.42 -10.20
N ALA A 401 29.95 22.67 -10.64
CA ALA A 401 29.41 23.74 -9.80
C ALA A 401 27.96 23.48 -9.35
N LEU A 402 27.15 22.84 -10.18
CA LEU A 402 25.77 22.47 -9.84
C LEU A 402 25.73 21.30 -8.84
N ALA A 403 26.59 20.29 -9.02
CA ALA A 403 26.71 19.19 -8.07
C ALA A 403 27.15 19.69 -6.69
N GLN A 404 28.10 20.63 -6.64
CA GLN A 404 28.49 21.28 -5.39
C GLN A 404 27.30 22.01 -4.74
N ALA A 405 26.52 22.77 -5.51
CA ALA A 405 25.32 23.43 -4.98
C ALA A 405 24.29 22.43 -4.42
N ILE A 406 24.06 21.29 -5.08
CA ILE A 406 23.14 20.29 -4.54
C ILE A 406 23.68 19.68 -3.24
N TYR A 407 25.00 19.47 -3.15
CA TYR A 407 25.65 19.02 -1.93
C TYR A 407 25.48 20.03 -0.79
N ASP A 408 25.79 21.29 -1.03
CA ASP A 408 25.72 22.37 -0.03
C ASP A 408 24.27 22.56 0.47
N TYR A 409 23.30 22.53 -0.46
CA TYR A 409 21.87 22.56 -0.11
C TYR A 409 21.47 21.40 0.79
N ALA A 410 21.94 20.18 0.49
CA ALA A 410 21.64 19.02 1.31
C ALA A 410 22.26 19.12 2.71
N GLN A 411 23.52 19.56 2.82
CA GLN A 411 24.17 19.77 4.11
C GLN A 411 23.45 20.84 4.94
N TYR A 412 23.05 21.94 4.30
CA TYR A 412 22.25 22.98 4.94
C TYR A 412 20.93 22.43 5.51
N GLU A 413 20.15 21.72 4.70
CA GLU A 413 18.86 21.16 5.16
C GLU A 413 19.03 20.09 6.27
N LEU A 414 20.14 19.35 6.28
CA LEU A 414 20.46 18.38 7.34
C LEU A 414 20.88 19.04 8.66
N GLN A 415 21.38 20.27 8.62
CA GLN A 415 21.90 21.02 9.77
C GLN A 415 20.91 22.05 10.34
N ARG A 416 19.70 22.20 9.77
CA ARG A 416 18.72 23.20 10.23
C ARG A 416 18.29 22.98 11.70
N ILE A 417 18.37 24.05 12.49
CA ILE A 417 18.06 24.09 13.94
C ILE A 417 16.75 24.87 14.22
N ASP A 418 16.17 25.53 13.22
CA ASP A 418 15.15 26.59 13.33
C ASP A 418 13.70 26.09 13.56
N GLY A 419 13.49 24.99 14.29
CA GLY A 419 12.16 24.49 14.68
C GLY A 419 11.34 23.86 13.54
N ASP A 420 11.73 24.07 12.29
CA ASP A 420 11.11 23.55 11.06
C ASP A 420 11.58 22.13 10.69
N GLN A 421 12.28 21.43 11.62
CA GLN A 421 13.08 20.23 11.40
C GLN A 421 12.38 19.21 10.48
N ARG A 422 12.71 19.27 9.18
CA ARG A 422 12.24 18.30 8.20
C ARG A 422 12.87 16.96 8.56
N SER A 423 12.06 15.89 8.51
CA SER A 423 12.59 14.54 8.75
C SER A 423 13.72 14.25 7.76
N LYS A 424 14.72 13.46 8.16
CA LYS A 424 15.86 13.12 7.30
C LYS A 424 15.41 12.43 6.00
N GLU A 425 14.32 11.67 6.04
CA GLU A 425 13.68 11.08 4.85
C GLU A 425 13.10 12.13 3.89
N THR A 426 12.61 13.26 4.42
CA THR A 426 12.06 14.35 3.62
C THR A 426 13.20 15.01 2.84
N VAL A 427 14.30 15.30 3.53
CA VAL A 427 15.52 15.85 2.91
C VAL A 427 16.06 14.87 1.88
N PHE A 428 16.20 13.59 2.22
CA PHE A 428 16.61 12.54 1.27
C PHE A 428 15.74 12.52 0.02
N GLY A 429 14.42 12.57 0.18
CA GLY A 429 13.46 12.58 -0.93
C GLY A 429 13.61 13.82 -1.81
N GLN A 430 13.70 15.01 -1.21
CA GLN A 430 13.85 16.27 -1.93
C GLN A 430 15.16 16.32 -2.71
N VAL A 431 16.29 16.05 -2.06
CA VAL A 431 17.62 16.05 -2.69
C VAL A 431 17.68 15.01 -3.81
N SER A 432 17.09 13.83 -3.60
CA SER A 432 17.00 12.80 -4.65
C SER A 432 16.18 13.28 -5.86
N MET A 433 15.07 14.00 -5.65
CA MET A 433 14.28 14.59 -6.73
C MET A 433 15.06 15.67 -7.48
N VAL A 434 15.80 16.53 -6.77
CA VAL A 434 16.65 17.57 -7.38
C VAL A 434 17.76 16.93 -8.22
N LYS A 435 18.47 15.93 -7.68
CA LYS A 435 19.45 15.13 -8.44
C LYS A 435 18.81 14.52 -9.69
N ALA A 436 17.63 13.91 -9.55
CA ALA A 436 16.94 13.25 -10.65
C ALA A 436 16.65 14.22 -11.80
N ILE A 437 16.26 15.47 -11.51
CA ILE A 437 16.02 16.50 -12.54
C ILE A 437 17.22 16.63 -13.46
N PHE A 438 18.42 16.76 -12.89
CA PHE A 438 19.63 17.01 -13.66
C PHE A 438 20.33 15.76 -14.20
N THR A 439 19.82 14.57 -13.88
CA THR A 439 20.39 13.29 -14.36
C THR A 439 19.46 12.55 -15.33
N SER A 440 18.14 12.63 -15.14
CA SER A 440 17.14 11.80 -15.83
C SER A 440 16.00 12.59 -16.50
N HIS A 441 16.04 13.93 -16.44
CA HIS A 441 15.02 14.79 -17.03
C HIS A 441 15.60 15.86 -17.97
N LEU A 442 16.87 15.73 -18.37
CA LEU A 442 17.56 16.69 -19.24
C LEU A 442 17.62 16.28 -20.72
N ASP A 443 16.99 15.19 -21.13
CA ASP A 443 17.03 14.61 -22.48
C ASP A 443 16.61 15.56 -23.62
N LEU A 444 16.08 16.74 -23.29
CA LEU A 444 15.58 17.78 -24.20
C LEU A 444 16.25 19.16 -23.98
N LEU A 445 17.29 19.25 -23.14
CA LEU A 445 18.18 20.41 -23.18
C LEU A 445 19.02 20.32 -24.47
N ASP A 446 19.22 21.46 -25.13
CA ASP A 446 20.14 21.49 -26.26
C ASP A 446 21.59 21.58 -25.76
N ASN A 447 22.54 21.35 -26.67
CA ASN A 447 23.97 21.38 -26.35
C ASN A 447 24.39 22.71 -25.70
N ASN A 448 23.74 23.83 -26.05
CA ASN A 448 24.05 25.14 -25.46
C ASN A 448 23.59 25.23 -24.00
N ASP A 449 22.39 24.74 -23.67
CA ASP A 449 21.93 24.69 -22.28
C ASP A 449 22.84 23.77 -21.42
N HIS A 450 23.34 22.67 -21.99
CA HIS A 450 24.31 21.79 -21.34
C HIS A 450 25.65 22.48 -21.08
N LEU A 451 26.20 23.19 -22.07
CA LEU A 451 27.43 23.98 -21.92
C LEU A 451 27.24 25.08 -20.86
N MET A 452 26.12 25.80 -20.89
CA MET A 452 25.83 26.84 -19.90
C MET A 452 25.79 26.28 -18.48
N LEU A 453 25.15 25.12 -18.25
CA LEU A 453 25.13 24.48 -16.94
C LEU A 453 26.52 23.99 -16.49
N ALA A 454 27.37 23.55 -17.44
CA ALA A 454 28.72 23.11 -17.15
C ALA A 454 29.62 24.30 -16.74
N ASP A 455 29.54 25.40 -17.49
CA ASP A 455 30.42 26.57 -17.31
C ASP A 455 29.97 27.49 -16.17
N LEU A 456 28.65 27.72 -16.03
CA LEU A 456 28.08 28.74 -15.14
C LEU A 456 27.31 28.16 -13.95
N GLY A 457 27.11 26.84 -13.90
CA GLY A 457 26.42 26.17 -12.79
C GLY A 457 25.00 26.69 -12.57
N LEU A 458 24.70 27.13 -11.34
CA LEU A 458 23.38 27.66 -10.97
C LEU A 458 23.00 28.93 -11.75
N ALA A 459 23.97 29.80 -12.09
CA ALA A 459 23.69 31.05 -12.77
C ALA A 459 23.05 30.82 -14.16
N ALA A 460 23.36 29.69 -14.81
CA ALA A 460 22.74 29.29 -16.07
C ALA A 460 21.21 29.17 -15.99
N LEU A 461 20.66 28.89 -14.81
CA LEU A 461 19.22 28.72 -14.61
C LEU A 461 18.44 30.02 -14.80
N GLU A 462 19.06 31.19 -14.59
CA GLU A 462 18.41 32.50 -14.73
C GLU A 462 18.62 33.13 -16.11
N LEU A 463 19.66 32.70 -16.83
CA LEU A 463 19.97 33.19 -18.16
C LEU A 463 18.87 32.88 -19.19
N ASN A 464 18.89 33.66 -20.27
CA ASN A 464 17.94 33.52 -21.38
C ASN A 464 16.48 33.55 -20.89
N ASN A 465 16.16 34.47 -19.97
CA ASN A 465 14.83 34.59 -19.36
C ASN A 465 14.40 33.27 -18.69
N CYS A 466 15.30 32.68 -17.91
CA CYS A 466 15.11 31.43 -17.17
C CYS A 466 14.69 30.23 -18.05
N ARG A 467 15.28 30.13 -19.25
CA ARG A 467 14.92 29.11 -20.25
C ARG A 467 15.02 27.69 -19.70
N ILE A 468 16.10 27.38 -18.98
CA ILE A 468 16.36 26.04 -18.42
C ILE A 468 15.31 25.67 -17.36
N ILE A 469 14.96 26.62 -16.47
CA ILE A 469 13.88 26.41 -15.48
C ILE A 469 12.53 26.13 -16.17
N LYS A 470 12.19 26.89 -17.21
CA LYS A 470 10.96 26.70 -18.00
C LYS A 470 10.94 25.34 -18.70
N ARG A 471 12.06 24.92 -19.29
CA ARG A 471 12.22 23.60 -19.94
C ARG A 471 12.04 22.45 -18.94
N ILE A 472 12.72 22.48 -17.80
CA ILE A 472 12.57 21.47 -16.74
C ILE A 472 11.09 21.33 -16.35
N ARG A 473 10.39 22.45 -16.12
CA ARG A 473 8.97 22.44 -15.76
C ARG A 473 8.08 21.89 -16.87
N SER A 474 8.35 22.22 -18.14
CA SER A 474 7.64 21.67 -19.30
C SER A 474 7.81 20.15 -19.37
N VAL A 475 9.04 19.64 -19.26
CA VAL A 475 9.32 18.19 -19.32
C VAL A 475 8.56 17.42 -18.25
N LEU A 476 8.53 17.95 -17.02
CA LEU A 476 7.78 17.32 -15.93
C LEU A 476 6.27 17.32 -16.19
N ASN A 477 5.75 18.40 -16.78
CA ASN A 477 4.34 18.51 -17.17
C ASN A 477 3.99 17.57 -18.34
N ASP A 478 4.87 17.42 -19.32
CA ASP A 478 4.66 16.54 -20.47
C ASP A 478 4.78 15.06 -20.05
N LYS A 479 5.77 14.69 -19.23
CA LYS A 479 5.83 13.36 -18.59
C LYS A 479 4.58 13.05 -17.75
N PHE A 480 3.94 14.06 -17.14
CA PHE A 480 2.67 13.90 -16.45
C PHE A 480 1.50 13.69 -17.43
N LYS A 481 1.43 14.46 -18.51
CA LYS A 481 0.39 14.30 -19.56
C LYS A 481 0.48 12.93 -20.25
N ASP A 482 1.69 12.41 -20.42
CA ASP A 482 1.98 11.13 -21.06
C ASP A 482 1.90 9.93 -20.09
N ASP A 483 1.35 10.12 -18.87
CA ASP A 483 1.21 9.09 -17.83
C ASP A 483 2.53 8.42 -17.37
N ARG A 484 3.67 9.02 -17.67
CA ARG A 484 4.99 8.58 -17.16
C ARG A 484 5.23 9.03 -15.72
N LEU A 485 4.53 10.07 -15.25
CA LEU A 485 4.54 10.54 -13.86
C LEU A 485 3.12 10.68 -13.32
N THR A 486 2.92 10.32 -12.04
CA THR A 486 1.66 10.62 -11.34
C THR A 486 1.56 12.13 -11.01
N LEU A 487 0.34 12.62 -10.76
CA LEU A 487 0.13 14.01 -10.31
C LEU A 487 0.95 14.35 -9.07
N GLY A 488 0.99 13.43 -8.10
CA GLY A 488 1.75 13.58 -6.87
C GLY A 488 3.26 13.64 -7.11
N SER A 489 3.79 12.74 -7.95
CA SER A 489 5.21 12.72 -8.32
C SER A 489 5.62 14.00 -9.05
N ALA A 490 4.86 14.42 -10.07
CA ALA A 490 5.17 15.61 -10.86
C ALA A 490 5.14 16.89 -10.02
N ARG A 491 4.14 17.05 -9.14
CA ARG A 491 4.08 18.16 -8.18
C ARG A 491 5.20 18.10 -7.15
N GLY A 492 5.52 16.91 -6.65
CA GLY A 492 6.62 16.70 -5.70
C GLY A 492 7.96 17.16 -6.27
N ILE A 493 8.28 16.75 -7.50
CA ILE A 493 9.53 17.15 -8.17
C ILE A 493 9.56 18.66 -8.43
N GLN A 494 8.48 19.26 -8.95
CA GLN A 494 8.43 20.71 -9.17
C GLN A 494 8.56 21.51 -7.86
N SER A 495 7.97 21.00 -6.77
CA SER A 495 8.07 21.62 -5.44
C SER A 495 9.50 21.53 -4.88
N ALA A 496 10.13 20.35 -4.94
CA ALA A 496 11.51 20.17 -4.52
C ALA A 496 12.48 21.07 -5.31
N PHE A 497 12.27 21.19 -6.62
CA PHE A 497 13.06 22.11 -7.45
C PHE A 497 12.84 23.57 -7.08
N GLY A 498 11.59 23.97 -6.82
CA GLY A 498 11.26 25.32 -6.38
C GLY A 498 11.95 25.68 -5.06
N LEU A 499 11.96 24.76 -4.08
CA LEU A 499 12.66 24.95 -2.81
C LEU A 499 14.17 25.09 -2.99
N PHE A 500 14.77 24.27 -3.85
CA PHE A 500 16.19 24.36 -4.20
C PHE A 500 16.54 25.71 -4.84
N CYS A 501 15.74 26.16 -5.83
CA CYS A 501 15.94 27.47 -6.44
C CYS A 501 15.78 28.63 -5.44
N ALA A 502 14.79 28.53 -4.54
CA ALA A 502 14.53 29.53 -3.51
C ALA A 502 15.69 29.65 -2.50
N HIS A 503 16.32 28.52 -2.12
CA HIS A 503 17.49 28.52 -1.24
C HIS A 503 18.63 29.37 -1.80
N TYR A 504 18.87 29.29 -3.12
CA TYR A 504 19.86 30.09 -3.82
C TYR A 504 19.35 31.45 -4.31
N LYS A 505 18.15 31.86 -3.88
CA LYS A 505 17.50 33.13 -4.26
C LYS A 505 17.34 33.33 -5.78
N LEU A 506 17.21 32.23 -6.53
CA LEU A 506 16.97 32.28 -7.98
C LEU A 506 15.54 32.73 -8.29
N ALA A 507 15.34 33.28 -9.49
CA ALA A 507 14.05 33.74 -9.98
C ALA A 507 12.94 32.68 -9.86
N ASN A 508 11.85 33.06 -9.20
CA ASN A 508 10.69 32.19 -9.04
C ASN A 508 9.80 32.21 -10.30
N VAL A 509 9.99 31.22 -11.17
CA VAL A 509 9.27 31.12 -12.45
C VAL A 509 8.09 30.16 -12.37
N HIS A 510 6.88 30.69 -12.39
CA HIS A 510 5.63 29.91 -12.43
C HIS A 510 5.21 29.53 -13.86
N SER A 511 5.94 28.62 -14.51
CA SER A 511 5.62 28.11 -15.86
C SER A 511 5.20 26.63 -15.83
N TYR A 512 4.40 26.19 -16.82
CA TYR A 512 3.97 24.79 -17.02
C TYR A 512 3.46 24.10 -15.75
N THR A 513 2.45 24.70 -15.11
CA THR A 513 1.88 24.19 -13.86
C THR A 513 1.17 22.85 -14.07
N VAL A 514 1.42 21.90 -13.16
CA VAL A 514 0.79 20.57 -13.20
C VAL A 514 -0.62 20.65 -12.58
N SER A 515 -1.62 20.78 -13.45
CA SER A 515 -3.05 20.89 -13.10
C SER A 515 -3.78 19.55 -13.30
N GLY A 516 -4.42 19.06 -12.23
CA GLY A 516 -5.17 17.79 -12.24
C GLY A 516 -6.58 17.85 -12.81
N LYS A 517 -7.05 19.00 -13.34
CA LYS A 517 -8.46 19.21 -13.73
C LYS A 517 -8.99 18.17 -14.73
N LYS A 518 -8.17 17.65 -15.65
CA LYS A 518 -8.57 16.58 -16.60
C LYS A 518 -8.58 15.17 -15.99
N ARG A 519 -7.73 14.89 -14.98
CA ARG A 519 -7.61 13.57 -14.32
C ARG A 519 -8.59 13.40 -13.16
N ALA A 520 -9.06 14.50 -12.57
CA ALA A 520 -10.04 14.52 -11.48
C ALA A 520 -11.32 13.74 -11.81
N ALA A 521 -11.73 13.69 -13.09
CA ALA A 521 -12.88 12.90 -13.57
C ALA A 521 -12.64 11.38 -13.55
N ASN A 522 -11.38 10.93 -13.68
CA ASN A 522 -10.99 9.52 -13.54
C ASN A 522 -10.71 9.15 -12.07
N ASP A 523 -10.13 10.07 -11.29
CA ASP A 523 -9.91 9.85 -9.85
C ASP A 523 -11.22 9.84 -9.05
N THR A 524 -12.28 10.52 -9.52
CA THR A 524 -13.63 10.40 -8.92
C THR A 524 -14.22 9.00 -9.08
N LYS A 525 -13.87 8.26 -10.15
CA LYS A 525 -14.24 6.83 -10.29
C LYS A 525 -13.47 5.92 -9.31
N ASN A 526 -12.27 6.30 -8.87
CA ASN A 526 -11.48 5.53 -7.89
C ASN A 526 -11.92 5.74 -6.43
N LYS A 527 -12.78 6.73 -6.12
CA LYS A 527 -13.22 7.02 -4.74
C LYS A 527 -13.94 5.85 -4.04
N ALA A 528 -14.51 4.90 -4.80
CA ALA A 528 -15.10 3.68 -4.23
C ALA A 528 -14.07 2.73 -3.56
N THR A 529 -12.77 2.93 -3.78
CA THR A 529 -11.69 2.08 -3.24
C THR A 529 -10.98 2.65 -2.00
N ASP A 530 -11.36 3.86 -1.56
CA ASP A 530 -10.64 4.60 -0.50
C ASP A 530 -10.92 4.09 0.92
N TYR A 531 -11.98 3.30 1.12
CA TYR A 531 -12.44 2.81 2.43
C TYR A 531 -12.53 1.28 2.44
N TYR A 532 -12.46 0.66 3.62
CA TYR A 532 -12.79 -0.76 3.76
C TYR A 532 -14.29 -0.93 4.03
N SER A 533 -14.91 -1.95 3.43
CA SER A 533 -16.24 -2.39 3.85
C SER A 533 -16.16 -3.13 5.19
N LYS A 534 -17.27 -3.27 5.91
CA LYS A 534 -17.32 -3.98 7.21
C LYS A 534 -16.77 -5.40 7.11
N GLU A 535 -17.08 -6.07 6.01
CA GLU A 535 -16.63 -7.41 5.66
C GLU A 535 -15.11 -7.48 5.51
N GLN A 536 -14.53 -6.49 4.81
CA GLN A 536 -13.09 -6.43 4.59
C GLN A 536 -12.33 -6.20 5.90
N VAL A 537 -12.89 -5.41 6.81
CA VAL A 537 -12.31 -5.13 8.13
C VAL A 537 -12.38 -6.36 9.01
N ALA A 538 -13.52 -7.06 9.01
CA ALA A 538 -13.71 -8.31 9.72
C ALA A 538 -12.72 -9.39 9.23
N ALA A 539 -12.47 -9.47 7.92
CA ALA A 539 -11.49 -10.40 7.36
C ALA A 539 -10.04 -10.09 7.79
N ILE A 540 -9.66 -8.81 7.88
CA ILE A 540 -8.33 -8.40 8.37
C ILE A 540 -8.22 -8.70 9.87
N ALA A 541 -9.24 -8.37 10.66
CA ALA A 541 -9.29 -8.63 12.09
C ALA A 541 -9.20 -10.13 12.41
N TYR A 542 -9.97 -10.96 11.71
CA TYR A 542 -9.95 -12.42 11.81
C TYR A 542 -8.54 -12.97 11.62
N ALA A 543 -7.87 -12.57 10.54
CA ALA A 543 -6.53 -13.07 10.23
C ALA A 543 -5.47 -12.63 11.24
N ILE A 544 -5.62 -11.44 11.84
CA ILE A 544 -4.72 -10.97 12.91
C ILE A 544 -4.90 -11.83 14.17
N GLU A 545 -6.13 -12.01 14.64
CA GLU A 545 -6.38 -12.79 15.85
C GLU A 545 -6.03 -14.27 15.65
N LEU A 546 -6.38 -14.85 14.50
CA LEU A 546 -6.00 -16.21 14.14
C LEU A 546 -4.48 -16.39 14.12
N GLY A 547 -3.75 -15.43 13.54
CA GLY A 547 -2.29 -15.47 13.50
C GLY A 547 -1.66 -15.39 14.89
N LEU A 548 -2.14 -14.50 15.76
CA LEU A 548 -1.63 -14.33 17.13
C LEU A 548 -1.93 -15.54 18.04
N MET A 549 -2.89 -16.40 17.67
CA MET A 549 -3.17 -17.65 18.39
C MET A 549 -2.35 -18.84 17.87
N HIS A 550 -1.64 -18.69 16.75
CA HIS A 550 -0.89 -19.78 16.15
C HIS A 550 0.36 -20.10 17.00
N PRO A 551 0.58 -21.36 17.43
CA PRO A 551 1.65 -21.72 18.38
C PRO A 551 3.07 -21.48 17.82
N ASP A 552 3.26 -21.65 16.51
CA ASP A 552 4.58 -21.52 15.84
C ASP A 552 4.84 -20.13 15.21
N LEU A 553 4.24 -19.08 15.74
CA LEU A 553 4.41 -17.73 15.19
C LEU A 553 5.81 -17.19 15.48
N SER A 554 6.52 -16.71 14.46
CA SER A 554 7.84 -16.11 14.67
C SER A 554 7.72 -14.77 15.40
N ALA A 555 8.70 -14.40 16.24
CA ALA A 555 8.69 -13.13 16.99
C ALA A 555 8.51 -11.90 16.08
N LYS A 556 9.05 -11.94 14.85
CA LYS A 556 8.86 -10.89 13.85
C LYS A 556 7.41 -10.80 13.37
N ASP A 557 6.79 -11.95 13.10
CA ASP A 557 5.42 -12.01 12.62
C ASP A 557 4.43 -11.60 13.72
N GLU A 558 4.70 -12.01 14.96
CA GLU A 558 3.94 -11.57 16.13
C GLU A 558 3.99 -10.05 16.30
N LEU A 559 5.19 -9.45 16.18
CA LEU A 559 5.35 -8.00 16.27
C LEU A 559 4.52 -7.29 15.18
N LEU A 560 4.59 -7.78 13.94
CA LEU A 560 3.83 -7.24 12.82
C LEU A 560 2.32 -7.30 13.06
N LEU A 561 1.81 -8.44 13.56
CA LEU A 561 0.38 -8.62 13.82
C LEU A 561 -0.10 -7.76 15.00
N ARG A 562 0.68 -7.63 16.08
CA ARG A 562 0.35 -6.75 17.22
C ARG A 562 0.33 -5.28 16.81
N LEU A 563 1.31 -4.83 16.03
CA LEU A 563 1.32 -3.46 15.49
C LEU A 563 0.15 -3.23 14.51
N GLY A 564 -0.17 -4.21 13.67
CA GLY A 564 -1.36 -4.18 12.82
C GLY A 564 -2.66 -4.07 13.62
N ARG A 565 -2.75 -4.82 14.73
CA ARG A 565 -3.87 -4.78 15.68
C ARG A 565 -4.02 -3.40 16.33
N ILE A 566 -2.91 -2.79 16.79
CA ILE A 566 -2.90 -1.41 17.31
C ILE A 566 -3.45 -0.45 16.26
N LEU A 567 -2.94 -0.48 15.03
CA LEU A 567 -3.37 0.43 13.96
C LEU A 567 -4.87 0.33 13.65
N ILE A 568 -5.44 -0.89 13.67
CA ILE A 568 -6.88 -1.09 13.45
C ILE A 568 -7.69 -0.57 14.63
N LYS A 569 -7.21 -0.77 15.87
CA LYS A 569 -7.87 -0.31 17.10
C LYS A 569 -7.81 1.20 17.32
N THR A 570 -6.77 1.87 16.82
CA THR A 570 -6.51 3.27 17.16
C THR A 570 -6.54 4.22 15.98
N GLY A 571 -6.36 3.73 14.76
CA GLY A 571 -6.20 4.58 13.57
C GLY A 571 -4.92 5.42 13.60
N TRP A 572 -3.97 5.12 14.49
CA TRP A 572 -2.75 5.92 14.64
C TRP A 572 -1.91 5.97 13.35
N ASN A 573 -1.13 7.03 13.20
CA ASN A 573 -0.18 7.13 12.09
C ASN A 573 0.92 6.08 12.26
N LEU A 574 1.23 5.35 11.18
CA LEU A 574 2.27 4.30 11.21
C LEU A 574 3.65 4.83 11.63
N ALA A 575 4.06 6.00 11.11
CA ALA A 575 5.39 6.52 11.41
C ALA A 575 5.58 6.83 12.91
N PRO A 576 4.72 7.63 13.58
CA PRO A 576 4.79 7.81 15.03
C PRO A 576 4.73 6.51 15.82
N LEU A 577 3.89 5.54 15.44
CA LEU A 577 3.79 4.24 16.13
C LEU A 577 5.11 3.45 16.05
N LEU A 578 5.73 3.35 14.87
CA LEU A 578 7.03 2.68 14.70
C LEU A 578 8.16 3.45 15.40
N MET A 579 7.96 4.75 15.61
CA MET A 579 8.92 5.64 16.24
C MET A 579 8.77 5.75 17.76
N LEU A 580 7.85 5.01 18.38
CA LEU A 580 7.70 4.99 19.84
C LEU A 580 8.96 4.45 20.52
N GLU A 581 9.35 5.14 21.57
CA GLU A 581 10.33 4.70 22.54
C GLU A 581 9.62 4.17 23.80
N ILE A 582 10.35 3.44 24.64
CA ILE A 582 9.79 2.85 25.85
C ILE A 582 9.31 3.90 26.85
N ASP A 583 9.95 5.06 26.87
CA ASP A 583 9.66 6.18 27.77
C ASP A 583 8.51 7.07 27.23
N ASP A 584 8.07 6.83 26.00
CA ASP A 584 6.87 7.49 25.44
C ASP A 584 5.57 6.90 26.00
N ILE A 585 5.64 5.78 26.73
CA ILE A 585 4.50 5.17 27.45
C ILE A 585 4.59 5.62 28.91
N LEU A 586 3.82 6.66 29.24
CA LEU A 586 3.82 7.29 30.55
C LEU A 586 2.68 6.76 31.41
N GLN A 587 2.93 6.59 32.71
CA GLN A 587 1.91 6.27 33.71
C GLN A 587 1.92 7.37 34.77
N LEU A 588 0.76 7.99 35.01
CA LEU A 588 0.57 8.97 36.07
C LEU A 588 -0.50 8.47 37.04
N ASP A 589 -0.17 8.42 38.32
CA ASP A 589 -1.11 8.05 39.36
C ASP A 589 -1.93 9.29 39.75
N ALA A 590 -3.25 9.23 39.54
CA ALA A 590 -4.13 10.33 39.90
C ALA A 590 -4.19 10.47 41.43
N PRO A 591 -3.65 11.56 42.02
CA PRO A 591 -3.45 11.68 43.48
C PRO A 591 -4.75 11.55 44.28
N LEU A 592 -5.87 11.93 43.66
CA LEU A 592 -7.20 12.00 44.29
C LEU A 592 -8.04 10.72 44.12
N THR A 593 -7.72 9.86 43.15
CA THR A 593 -8.52 8.65 42.86
C THR A 593 -7.76 7.35 43.03
N GLY A 594 -6.43 7.41 43.19
CA GLY A 594 -5.57 6.22 43.28
C GLY A 594 -5.54 5.39 41.98
N LYS A 595 -6.10 5.89 40.88
CA LYS A 595 -6.11 5.21 39.59
C LYS A 595 -4.94 5.68 38.73
N SER A 596 -4.16 4.72 38.22
CA SER A 596 -3.10 4.95 37.25
C SER A 596 -3.68 5.26 35.86
N THR A 597 -3.35 6.41 35.30
CA THR A 597 -3.73 6.81 33.93
C THR A 597 -2.53 6.72 33.01
N HIS A 598 -2.71 6.10 31.84
CA HIS A 598 -1.63 5.90 30.87
C HIS A 598 -1.74 6.90 29.72
N PHE A 599 -0.60 7.44 29.31
CA PHE A 599 -0.44 8.36 28.19
C PHE A 599 0.57 7.79 27.21
N VAL A 600 0.35 8.02 25.91
CA VAL A 600 1.31 7.64 24.86
C VAL A 600 1.66 8.86 24.06
N ARG A 601 2.96 9.15 23.93
CA ARG A 601 3.44 10.30 23.16
C ARG A 601 3.70 9.92 21.70
N LEU A 602 2.85 10.37 20.78
CA LEU A 602 2.97 10.09 19.35
C LEU A 602 3.57 11.27 18.60
N PHE A 603 4.88 11.45 18.70
CA PHE A 603 5.57 12.53 17.99
C PHE A 603 5.48 12.40 16.47
N LYS A 604 5.02 13.47 15.83
CA LYS A 604 5.12 13.66 14.37
C LYS A 604 5.99 14.90 14.10
N LYS A 605 7.25 14.68 13.69
CA LYS A 605 8.26 15.73 13.47
C LYS A 605 7.81 16.97 12.67
N ARG A 606 6.82 16.82 11.78
CA ARG A 606 6.26 17.93 10.95
C ARG A 606 5.10 18.69 11.62
N GLY A 607 4.80 18.43 12.88
CA GLY A 607 3.66 19.02 13.62
C GLY A 607 3.98 20.31 14.37
N GLY A 608 5.25 20.74 14.43
CA GLY A 608 5.66 21.91 15.20
C GLY A 608 5.57 21.72 16.72
N TYR A 609 5.61 20.47 17.20
CA TYR A 609 5.48 20.15 18.63
C TYR A 609 6.63 20.74 19.44
N THR A 610 6.32 21.37 20.56
CA THR A 610 7.30 21.88 21.53
C THR A 610 7.20 21.06 22.81
N THR A 611 8.29 20.42 23.22
CA THR A 611 8.36 19.77 24.55
C THR A 611 8.39 20.84 25.64
N GLN A 612 7.35 20.92 26.45
CA GLN A 612 7.22 21.90 27.53
C GLN A 612 7.33 21.17 28.88
N PHE A 613 8.57 20.87 29.30
CA PHE A 613 8.85 20.16 30.56
C PHE A 613 8.58 20.98 31.84
N TYR A 614 8.06 22.21 31.73
CA TYR A 614 8.03 23.18 32.84
C TYR A 614 6.62 23.69 33.21
N GLU A 615 5.55 23.23 32.53
CA GLU A 615 4.18 23.63 32.87
C GLU A 615 3.53 22.61 33.81
N PHE A 616 3.11 23.09 35.00
CA PHE A 616 2.45 22.29 36.02
C PHE A 616 0.97 22.02 35.72
N GLU A 617 0.37 22.79 34.80
CA GLU A 617 -1.01 22.63 34.32
C GLU A 617 -1.00 22.53 32.79
N LEU A 618 -1.27 21.34 32.27
CA LEU A 618 -1.37 21.10 30.83
C LEU A 618 -2.79 21.46 30.34
N THR A 619 -2.92 22.52 29.54
CA THR A 619 -4.15 22.85 28.80
C THR A 619 -4.39 21.86 27.63
N ASP A 620 -5.62 21.74 27.12
CA ASP A 620 -5.91 20.89 25.93
C ASP A 620 -5.05 21.27 24.70
N GLU A 621 -4.71 22.56 24.58
CA GLU A 621 -3.82 23.09 23.56
C GLU A 621 -2.37 22.62 23.78
N SER A 622 -1.86 22.64 25.02
CA SER A 622 -0.53 22.12 25.37
C SER A 622 -0.41 20.61 25.15
N ILE A 623 -1.44 19.83 25.49
CA ILE A 623 -1.52 18.38 25.28
C ILE A 623 -1.44 18.04 23.79
N THR A 624 -2.15 18.84 22.97
CA THR A 624 -2.12 18.72 21.51
C THR A 624 -0.76 19.13 20.94
N GLN A 625 -0.10 20.15 21.50
CA GLN A 625 1.25 20.60 21.15
C GLN A 625 2.38 19.66 21.62
N GLU A 626 2.12 18.74 22.55
CA GLU A 626 3.07 17.68 22.92
C GLU A 626 2.84 16.37 22.15
N GLY A 627 1.72 16.23 21.43
CA GLY A 627 1.35 14.99 20.75
C GLY A 627 0.99 13.85 21.72
N LEU A 628 0.54 14.19 22.93
CA LEU A 628 0.10 13.23 23.94
C LEU A 628 -1.30 12.70 23.60
N VAL A 629 -1.43 11.38 23.54
CA VAL A 629 -2.73 10.70 23.39
C VAL A 629 -3.07 10.01 24.70
N PHE A 630 -4.35 10.09 25.10
CA PHE A 630 -4.87 9.51 26.35
C PHE A 630 -6.29 8.97 26.15
N GLY A 631 -6.86 8.37 27.19
CA GLY A 631 -8.23 7.84 27.17
C GLY A 631 -8.38 6.55 26.35
N ALA A 632 -9.56 6.32 25.78
CA ALA A 632 -9.94 5.04 25.20
C ALA A 632 -9.01 4.55 24.07
N ALA A 633 -8.37 5.45 23.32
CA ALA A 633 -7.41 5.10 22.27
C ALA A 633 -6.15 4.42 22.85
N VAL A 634 -5.60 4.96 23.94
CA VAL A 634 -4.48 4.36 24.66
C VAL A 634 -4.90 3.04 25.31
N THR A 635 -6.05 3.01 25.98
CA THR A 635 -6.55 1.79 26.63
C THR A 635 -6.66 0.61 25.66
N ASN A 636 -7.07 0.84 24.40
CA ASN A 636 -7.19 -0.23 23.40
C ASN A 636 -5.83 -0.78 22.94
N ALA A 637 -4.78 0.05 22.96
CA ALA A 637 -3.44 -0.31 22.50
C ALA A 637 -2.49 -0.71 23.63
N LEU A 638 -2.76 -0.30 24.87
CA LEU A 638 -1.84 -0.38 26.00
C LEU A 638 -1.33 -1.81 26.23
N THR A 639 -2.22 -2.80 26.26
CA THR A 639 -1.83 -4.21 26.45
C THR A 639 -0.88 -4.71 25.37
N ASP A 640 -1.07 -4.30 24.11
CA ASP A 640 -0.16 -4.65 23.02
C ASP A 640 1.16 -3.90 23.12
N LEU A 641 1.13 -2.62 23.49
CA LEU A 641 2.33 -1.79 23.68
C LEU A 641 3.20 -2.32 24.83
N GLU A 642 2.61 -2.62 25.98
CA GLU A 642 3.31 -3.19 27.15
C GLU A 642 3.86 -4.57 26.84
N TYR A 643 3.10 -5.42 26.14
CA TYR A 643 3.59 -6.73 25.73
C TYR A 643 4.83 -6.61 24.82
N ILE A 644 4.79 -5.69 23.85
CA ILE A 644 5.95 -5.42 22.98
C ILE A 644 7.13 -4.87 23.82
N ARG A 645 6.88 -3.94 24.74
CA ARG A 645 7.90 -3.32 25.63
C ARG A 645 8.60 -4.36 26.50
N ASP A 646 7.81 -5.19 27.17
CA ASP A 646 8.26 -5.99 28.31
C ASP A 646 8.60 -7.42 27.93
N LYS A 647 7.90 -8.00 26.95
CA LYS A 647 8.09 -9.41 26.55
C LYS A 647 8.87 -9.57 25.25
N MET A 648 8.65 -8.70 24.26
CA MET A 648 9.28 -8.87 22.93
C MET A 648 10.62 -8.13 22.80
N SER A 649 10.65 -6.84 23.15
CA SER A 649 11.79 -5.96 22.89
C SER A 649 12.80 -5.90 24.04
N SER A 650 12.39 -6.19 25.27
CA SER A 650 13.23 -6.04 26.48
C SER A 650 14.58 -6.76 26.39
N ALA A 651 14.56 -8.06 26.05
CA ALA A 651 15.77 -8.87 25.89
C ALA A 651 16.63 -8.41 24.70
N LEU A 652 16.02 -7.91 23.63
CA LEU A 652 16.74 -7.38 22.46
C LEU A 652 17.44 -6.06 22.80
N ARG A 653 16.78 -5.17 23.55
CA ARG A 653 17.33 -3.90 24.03
C ARG A 653 18.53 -4.12 24.95
N ALA A 654 18.46 -5.12 25.84
CA ALA A 654 19.56 -5.46 26.75
C ALA A 654 20.82 -5.97 26.03
N ARG A 655 20.68 -6.52 24.81
CA ARG A 655 21.80 -7.03 23.99
C ARG A 655 22.47 -5.97 23.13
N LEU A 656 21.87 -4.79 22.99
CA LEU A 656 22.40 -3.71 22.16
C LEU A 656 23.54 -2.95 22.87
N PRO A 657 24.52 -2.42 22.10
CA PRO A 657 25.55 -1.53 22.63
C PRO A 657 24.97 -0.31 23.35
N ALA A 658 25.73 0.25 24.29
CA ALA A 658 25.24 1.32 25.15
C ALA A 658 24.88 2.60 24.39
N ASP A 659 25.54 2.85 23.26
CA ASP A 659 25.42 3.98 22.34
C ASP A 659 24.44 3.76 21.18
N SER A 660 23.82 2.58 21.07
CA SER A 660 22.90 2.29 19.97
C SER A 660 21.60 3.07 20.06
N LYS A 661 21.20 3.70 18.94
CA LYS A 661 19.93 4.45 18.80
C LYS A 661 18.68 3.56 18.94
N LEU A 662 18.83 2.24 18.87
CA LEU A 662 17.73 1.28 19.04
C LEU A 662 17.45 0.91 20.49
N ARG A 663 18.32 1.29 21.44
CA ARG A 663 18.24 0.83 22.84
C ARG A 663 16.92 1.18 23.53
N TYR A 664 16.30 2.29 23.15
CA TYR A 664 15.04 2.78 23.71
C TYR A 664 13.83 2.48 22.80
N ARG A 665 14.05 1.92 21.61
CA ARG A 665 13.00 1.67 20.62
C ARG A 665 12.02 0.60 21.09
N LEU A 666 10.72 0.86 20.96
CA LEU A 666 9.67 -0.09 21.35
C LEU A 666 9.61 -1.31 20.40
N ALA A 667 9.49 -1.07 19.10
CA ALA A 667 9.23 -2.10 18.10
C ALA A 667 10.53 -2.69 17.51
N LEU A 668 11.11 -3.69 18.17
CA LEU A 668 12.33 -4.38 17.75
C LEU A 668 12.11 -5.86 17.43
N TYR A 669 12.84 -6.38 16.46
CA TYR A 669 12.87 -7.80 16.15
C TYR A 669 14.28 -8.26 15.72
N PRO A 670 14.65 -9.53 15.96
CA PRO A 670 15.85 -10.10 15.39
C PRO A 670 15.61 -10.50 13.93
N ASP A 671 16.48 -10.08 13.02
CA ASP A 671 16.48 -10.65 11.66
C ASP A 671 17.00 -12.10 11.68
N LYS A 672 16.95 -12.80 10.55
CA LYS A 672 17.47 -14.17 10.33
C LYS A 672 18.99 -14.33 10.55
N ARG A 673 19.66 -13.33 11.11
CA ARG A 673 21.09 -13.26 11.46
C ARG A 673 21.27 -12.82 12.93
N ASP A 674 20.19 -12.80 13.71
CA ASP A 674 20.15 -12.34 15.11
C ASP A 674 20.61 -10.88 15.32
N LYS A 675 20.67 -10.10 14.22
CA LYS A 675 20.83 -8.65 14.28
C LYS A 675 19.50 -8.04 14.68
N VAL A 676 19.50 -7.24 15.74
CA VAL A 676 18.33 -6.48 16.19
C VAL A 676 18.08 -5.33 15.20
N LEU A 677 16.84 -5.22 14.72
CA LEU A 677 16.38 -4.22 13.78
C LEU A 677 15.03 -3.65 14.24
N SER A 678 14.73 -2.43 13.78
CA SER A 678 13.41 -1.80 13.82
C SER A 678 12.64 -2.00 12.51
N LEU A 679 11.34 -1.79 12.56
CA LEU A 679 10.47 -1.80 11.38
C LEU A 679 10.48 -0.43 10.71
N THR A 680 10.60 -0.40 9.38
CA THR A 680 10.47 0.83 8.60
C THR A 680 9.08 0.95 7.97
N HIS A 681 8.65 2.19 7.71
CA HIS A 681 7.41 2.47 6.96
C HIS A 681 7.37 1.73 5.60
N THR A 682 8.52 1.62 4.91
CA THR A 682 8.60 1.02 3.57
C THR A 682 8.43 -0.51 3.57
N THR A 683 8.80 -1.16 4.67
CA THR A 683 8.77 -2.63 4.78
C THR A 683 7.56 -3.14 5.52
N PHE A 684 6.99 -2.35 6.44
CA PHE A 684 5.91 -2.77 7.34
C PHE A 684 4.71 -3.35 6.58
N SER A 685 4.06 -2.56 5.73
CA SER A 685 2.83 -3.00 5.05
C SER A 685 3.06 -4.20 4.13
N LYS A 686 4.23 -4.30 3.49
CA LYS A 686 4.58 -5.45 2.66
C LYS A 686 4.67 -6.72 3.51
N LEU A 687 5.42 -6.67 4.60
CA LEU A 687 5.65 -7.80 5.48
C LEU A 687 4.35 -8.22 6.18
N LEU A 688 3.59 -7.27 6.73
CA LEU A 688 2.31 -7.57 7.36
C LEU A 688 1.34 -8.25 6.38
N ASN A 689 1.23 -7.78 5.14
CA ASN A 689 0.40 -8.42 4.12
C ASN A 689 0.84 -9.85 3.77
N GLU A 690 2.14 -10.14 3.79
CA GLU A 690 2.66 -11.50 3.62
C GLU A 690 2.24 -12.40 4.79
N VAL A 691 2.31 -11.90 6.03
CA VAL A 691 1.82 -12.61 7.21
C VAL A 691 0.32 -12.87 7.12
N LEU A 692 -0.49 -11.83 6.84
CA LEU A 692 -1.94 -11.94 6.77
C LEU A 692 -2.43 -12.94 5.71
N ARG A 693 -1.75 -13.03 4.56
CA ARG A 693 -2.08 -14.01 3.51
C ARG A 693 -1.88 -15.46 3.95
N ARG A 694 -0.94 -15.73 4.86
CA ARG A 694 -0.76 -17.07 5.44
C ARG A 694 -1.94 -17.48 6.33
N PHE A 695 -2.68 -16.50 6.85
CA PHE A 695 -3.87 -16.70 7.68
C PHE A 695 -5.16 -16.35 6.90
N GLU A 696 -5.23 -16.79 5.64
CA GLU A 696 -6.40 -16.72 4.74
C GLU A 696 -6.90 -15.31 4.38
N CYS A 697 -6.19 -14.24 4.73
CA CYS A 697 -6.60 -12.89 4.37
C CYS A 697 -6.21 -12.55 2.92
N LYS A 698 -7.22 -12.45 2.04
CA LYS A 698 -7.04 -11.97 0.66
C LYS A 698 -7.06 -10.44 0.53
N ILE A 699 -7.46 -9.74 1.60
CA ILE A 699 -7.60 -8.29 1.62
C ILE A 699 -6.24 -7.66 1.97
N ALA A 700 -5.75 -6.78 1.09
CA ALA A 700 -4.51 -6.06 1.37
C ALA A 700 -4.72 -5.02 2.47
N PHE A 701 -3.91 -5.08 3.52
CA PHE A 701 -3.77 -4.12 4.60
C PHE A 701 -3.13 -2.81 4.09
N SER A 702 -3.82 -1.69 4.36
CA SER A 702 -3.44 -0.34 3.99
C SER A 702 -3.70 0.60 5.17
N VAL A 703 -2.63 1.17 5.70
CA VAL A 703 -2.69 2.14 6.81
C VAL A 703 -3.57 3.33 6.44
N GLN A 704 -3.50 3.79 5.18
CA GLN A 704 -4.28 4.93 4.72
C GLN A 704 -5.78 4.65 4.71
N ARG A 705 -6.19 3.44 4.30
CA ARG A 705 -7.59 3.02 4.29
C ARG A 705 -8.11 2.77 5.71
N ILE A 706 -7.26 2.28 6.62
CA ILE A 706 -7.59 2.14 8.05
C ILE A 706 -7.88 3.51 8.66
N ARG A 707 -7.03 4.50 8.38
CA ARG A 707 -7.16 5.87 8.93
C ARG A 707 -8.35 6.65 8.38
N LYS A 708 -8.86 6.28 7.21
CA LYS A 708 -10.00 6.95 6.57
C LYS A 708 -11.35 6.32 6.93
N GLY A 709 -11.38 5.12 7.53
CA GLY A 709 -12.58 4.26 7.52
C GLY A 709 -13.30 4.05 8.86
N GLY A 710 -12.91 4.69 9.96
CA GLY A 710 -13.59 4.50 11.27
C GLY A 710 -13.65 3.03 11.77
N LEU A 711 -12.55 2.26 11.63
CA LEU A 711 -12.57 0.79 11.79
C LEU A 711 -12.64 0.26 13.23
N ASN A 712 -12.43 1.12 14.22
CA ASN A 712 -12.35 0.75 15.63
C ASN A 712 -13.66 0.10 16.13
N TYR A 713 -14.81 0.62 15.72
CA TYR A 713 -16.13 0.10 16.13
C TYR A 713 -16.38 -1.33 15.59
N VAL A 714 -16.06 -1.58 14.32
CA VAL A 714 -16.23 -2.90 13.69
C VAL A 714 -15.31 -3.94 14.35
N TYR A 715 -14.06 -3.57 14.63
CA TYR A 715 -13.10 -4.44 15.30
C TYR A 715 -13.52 -4.78 16.74
N LYS A 716 -14.04 -3.82 17.53
CA LYS A 716 -14.48 -4.06 18.91
C LYS A 716 -15.68 -5.02 19.00
N THR A 717 -16.66 -4.85 18.12
CA THR A 717 -17.83 -5.74 18.02
C THR A 717 -17.41 -7.15 17.63
N TYR A 718 -16.41 -7.25 16.76
CA TYR A 718 -15.83 -8.51 16.29
C TYR A 718 -15.01 -9.24 17.37
N ALA A 719 -14.08 -8.54 18.04
CA ALA A 719 -13.14 -9.16 18.97
C ALA A 719 -13.84 -9.80 20.18
N LYS A 720 -14.92 -9.19 20.68
CA LYS A 720 -15.75 -9.76 21.76
C LYS A 720 -16.40 -11.10 21.34
N LYS A 721 -16.90 -11.18 20.10
CA LYS A 721 -17.56 -12.37 19.55
C LYS A 721 -16.57 -13.46 19.10
N PHE A 722 -15.33 -13.08 18.75
CA PHE A 722 -14.27 -14.01 18.34
C PHE A 722 -13.83 -14.95 19.47
N HIS A 723 -13.74 -14.46 20.72
CA HIS A 723 -13.39 -15.31 21.87
C HIS A 723 -14.45 -16.39 22.14
N GLN A 724 -15.73 -16.06 21.96
CA GLN A 724 -16.86 -17.00 22.07
C GLN A 724 -16.86 -18.02 20.91
N TYR A 725 -16.48 -17.58 19.71
CA TYR A 725 -16.38 -18.41 18.50
C TYR A 725 -15.26 -19.47 18.58
N HIS A 726 -14.11 -19.13 19.17
CA HIS A 726 -12.98 -20.08 19.30
C HIS A 726 -13.32 -21.29 20.19
N GLN A 727 -14.17 -21.11 21.20
CA GLN A 727 -14.64 -22.21 22.05
C GLN A 727 -15.61 -23.17 21.31
N ALA A 728 -16.18 -22.77 20.15
CA ALA A 728 -17.28 -23.47 19.50
C ALA A 728 -16.94 -24.26 18.21
N GLY A 729 -15.75 -24.10 17.61
CA GLY A 729 -15.32 -24.91 16.46
C GLY A 729 -14.53 -24.16 15.40
N GLN A 730 -13.53 -24.81 14.82
CA GLN A 730 -12.59 -24.26 13.83
C GLN A 730 -13.25 -24.03 12.45
N HIS A 731 -14.07 -22.99 12.28
CA HIS A 731 -14.70 -22.70 10.98
C HIS A 731 -13.95 -21.62 10.16
N SER A 732 -14.12 -21.71 8.83
CA SER A 732 -13.51 -20.82 7.82
C SER A 732 -14.09 -19.39 7.84
N LEU A 733 -13.37 -18.43 7.26
CA LEU A 733 -13.80 -17.02 7.13
C LEU A 733 -15.23 -16.87 6.57
N LYS A 734 -15.63 -17.74 5.65
CA LYS A 734 -16.98 -17.72 5.05
C LYS A 734 -18.08 -18.00 6.09
N VAL A 735 -17.89 -19.03 6.91
CA VAL A 735 -18.84 -19.41 7.97
C VAL A 735 -18.92 -18.30 9.02
N PHE A 736 -17.77 -17.72 9.37
CA PHE A 736 -17.72 -16.56 10.25
C PHE A 736 -18.57 -15.38 9.73
N MET A 737 -18.43 -15.04 8.44
CA MET A 737 -19.19 -13.94 7.83
C MET A 737 -20.69 -14.26 7.73
N ASP A 738 -21.05 -15.49 7.36
CA ASP A 738 -22.45 -15.89 7.17
C ASP A 738 -23.25 -15.93 8.49
N VAL A 739 -22.61 -16.18 9.63
CA VAL A 739 -23.29 -16.30 10.94
C VAL A 739 -23.41 -14.96 11.68
N TYR A 740 -22.42 -14.06 11.54
CA TYR A 740 -22.33 -12.86 12.39
C TYR A 740 -22.45 -11.52 11.66
N LEU A 741 -22.41 -11.51 10.32
CA LEU A 741 -22.67 -10.32 9.49
C LEU A 741 -24.09 -10.32 8.89
N ARG A 742 -24.90 -11.37 9.11
CA ARG A 742 -26.30 -11.42 8.70
C ARG A 742 -27.19 -10.56 9.61
N ASP A 743 -27.40 -9.33 9.14
CA ASP A 743 -28.61 -8.51 9.22
C ASP A 743 -29.31 -8.37 10.59
N ASP A 744 -29.08 -7.24 11.27
CA ASP A 744 -29.88 -6.81 12.42
C ASP A 744 -30.80 -5.65 12.00
N GLY A 745 -31.95 -6.03 11.43
CA GLY A 745 -33.16 -5.18 11.36
C GLY A 745 -33.73 -4.80 12.74
N ILE A 746 -33.01 -5.11 13.82
CA ILE A 746 -33.26 -4.72 15.22
C ILE A 746 -32.75 -3.30 15.50
N LYS A 747 -31.94 -2.72 14.61
CA LYS A 747 -31.32 -1.40 14.82
C LYS A 747 -32.30 -0.24 15.00
N SER A 748 -33.56 -0.30 14.57
CA SER A 748 -34.47 0.82 14.85
C SER A 748 -34.85 0.93 16.33
N GLU A 749 -34.94 -0.18 17.06
CA GLU A 749 -35.24 -0.22 18.50
C GLU A 749 -33.95 -0.16 19.34
N GLU A 750 -32.88 -0.81 18.90
CA GLU A 750 -31.55 -0.71 19.53
C GLU A 750 -30.95 0.69 19.42
N THR A 751 -31.25 1.49 18.38
CA THR A 751 -30.71 2.86 18.29
C THR A 751 -31.31 3.78 19.36
N ILE A 752 -32.55 3.54 19.80
CA ILE A 752 -33.14 4.29 20.92
C ILE A 752 -32.54 3.79 22.24
N ALA A 753 -32.51 2.48 22.48
CA ALA A 753 -31.94 1.93 23.72
C ALA A 753 -30.43 2.23 23.88
N SER A 754 -29.67 2.18 22.78
CA SER A 754 -28.25 2.54 22.73
C SER A 754 -28.05 4.05 22.88
N ALA A 755 -28.95 4.88 22.34
CA ALA A 755 -28.94 6.32 22.57
C ALA A 755 -29.22 6.67 24.03
N THR A 756 -30.21 6.01 24.65
CA THR A 756 -30.55 6.17 26.06
C THR A 756 -29.39 5.71 26.97
N GLN A 757 -28.67 4.64 26.60
CA GLN A 757 -27.45 4.21 27.29
C GLN A 757 -26.30 5.20 27.12
N ILE A 758 -26.03 5.70 25.91
CA ILE A 758 -25.00 6.72 25.63
C ILE A 758 -25.31 8.01 26.39
N MET A 759 -26.58 8.41 26.46
CA MET A 759 -27.03 9.53 27.28
C MET A 759 -26.91 9.23 28.78
N SER A 760 -27.18 8.01 29.23
CA SER A 760 -27.00 7.60 30.64
C SER A 760 -25.54 7.70 31.08
N ASP A 761 -24.62 7.30 30.20
CA ASP A 761 -23.19 7.39 30.40
C ASP A 761 -22.73 8.86 30.40
N TYR A 762 -23.29 9.72 29.54
CA TYR A 762 -23.04 11.17 29.49
C TYR A 762 -23.58 11.91 30.72
N PHE A 763 -24.84 11.64 31.12
CA PHE A 763 -25.49 12.18 32.30
C PHE A 763 -25.13 11.38 33.58
N SER A 764 -23.88 10.92 33.66
CA SER A 764 -23.30 10.09 34.72
C SER A 764 -23.98 10.24 36.09
N GLY A 765 -24.89 9.30 36.40
CA GLY A 765 -25.59 9.21 37.68
C GLY A 765 -27.00 9.82 37.76
N ARG A 766 -27.61 10.27 36.65
CA ARG A 766 -29.01 10.74 36.60
C ARG A 766 -29.95 9.68 35.98
N PRO A 767 -31.13 9.41 36.57
CA PRO A 767 -32.17 8.62 35.92
C PRO A 767 -32.69 9.30 34.64
N ILE A 768 -32.81 8.54 33.55
CA ILE A 768 -33.32 8.99 32.24
C ILE A 768 -34.65 8.29 31.95
N SER A 769 -35.60 9.02 31.36
CA SER A 769 -36.91 8.49 30.96
C SER A 769 -37.23 8.83 29.51
N ASP A 770 -37.68 7.82 28.78
CA ASP A 770 -38.19 7.98 27.41
C ASP A 770 -39.63 8.52 27.38
N LYS A 771 -40.29 8.66 28.54
CA LYS A 771 -41.68 9.15 28.60
C LYS A 771 -41.75 10.66 28.36
N ILE A 772 -42.52 11.09 27.37
CA ILE A 772 -42.86 12.51 27.14
C ILE A 772 -44.17 12.80 27.87
N VAL A 773 -44.26 13.94 28.56
CA VAL A 773 -45.48 14.37 29.24
C VAL A 773 -45.81 15.80 28.82
N ILE A 774 -46.89 15.94 28.06
CA ILE A 774 -47.42 17.22 27.60
C ILE A 774 -48.63 17.59 28.45
N VAL A 775 -48.70 18.85 28.87
CA VAL A 775 -49.79 19.41 29.68
C VAL A 775 -50.40 20.59 28.95
N THR A 776 -51.74 20.70 28.99
CA THR A 776 -52.46 21.83 28.36
C THR A 776 -52.35 23.10 29.18
N ASP A 777 -52.30 22.98 30.50
CA ASP A 777 -52.16 24.09 31.45
C ASP A 777 -50.93 23.91 32.32
N ILE A 778 -50.36 25.02 32.81
CA ILE A 778 -49.19 25.02 33.68
C ILE A 778 -49.55 24.38 35.02
N PRO A 779 -48.95 23.24 35.41
CA PRO A 779 -49.32 22.57 36.65
C PRO A 779 -48.90 23.39 37.88
N ALA A 780 -49.76 23.42 38.90
CA ALA A 780 -49.47 24.11 40.16
C ALA A 780 -48.19 23.55 40.83
N ASN A 781 -47.42 24.42 41.47
CA ASN A 781 -46.16 24.09 42.16
C ASN A 781 -45.02 23.58 41.24
N THR A 782 -45.08 23.85 39.93
CA THR A 782 -43.98 23.54 39.01
C THR A 782 -43.02 24.71 38.83
N ARG A 783 -41.72 24.43 38.68
CA ARG A 783 -40.70 25.45 38.43
C ARG A 783 -40.48 25.64 36.93
N GLN A 784 -40.21 26.87 36.48
CA GLN A 784 -39.87 27.12 35.08
C GLN A 784 -38.52 26.46 34.74
N THR A 785 -38.48 25.79 33.60
CA THR A 785 -37.25 25.38 32.90
C THR A 785 -37.18 26.14 31.58
N PRO A 786 -36.04 26.20 30.89
CA PRO A 786 -35.91 27.01 29.68
C PRO A 786 -36.98 26.77 28.59
N SER A 787 -37.48 25.53 28.40
CA SER A 787 -38.54 25.22 27.41
C SER A 787 -39.81 24.57 27.97
N GLY A 788 -39.94 24.45 29.29
CA GLY A 788 -41.05 23.72 29.91
C GLY A 788 -41.14 23.93 31.41
N ARG A 789 -41.75 22.98 32.12
CA ARG A 789 -41.94 23.03 33.58
C ARG A 789 -41.35 21.80 34.25
N CYS A 790 -40.78 21.98 35.43
CA CYS A 790 -40.26 20.89 36.27
C CYS A 790 -41.21 20.63 37.43
N ALA A 791 -41.66 19.38 37.57
CA ALA A 791 -42.53 18.91 38.63
C ALA A 791 -41.79 18.16 39.76
N SER A 792 -40.46 18.26 39.83
CA SER A 792 -39.65 17.69 40.92
C SER A 792 -39.99 18.38 42.24
N THR A 793 -40.10 17.58 43.31
CA THR A 793 -40.35 18.07 44.68
C THR A 793 -39.05 18.34 45.44
N GLY A 794 -37.88 18.07 44.82
CA GLY A 794 -36.56 18.34 45.38
C GLY A 794 -35.99 17.23 46.26
N ASN A 795 -36.74 16.14 46.48
CA ASN A 795 -36.34 14.97 47.26
C ASN A 795 -36.30 13.68 46.42
N ASP A 796 -36.39 13.81 45.09
CA ASP A 796 -36.29 12.72 44.12
C ASP A 796 -34.84 12.36 43.78
N ALA A 797 -34.64 11.19 43.16
CA ALA A 797 -33.31 10.67 42.84
C ALA A 797 -32.54 11.61 41.87
N GLU A 798 -33.27 12.25 40.96
CA GLU A 798 -32.79 13.26 40.02
C GLU A 798 -32.34 14.54 40.76
N ALA A 799 -33.11 15.02 41.74
CA ALA A 799 -32.74 16.15 42.59
C ALA A 799 -31.53 15.83 43.50
N ALA A 800 -31.43 14.62 44.03
CA ALA A 800 -30.28 14.18 44.83
C ALA A 800 -29.00 14.04 43.99
N ALA A 801 -29.11 13.50 42.77
CA ALA A 801 -28.00 13.45 41.81
C ALA A 801 -27.54 14.85 41.41
N TYR A 802 -28.48 15.77 41.20
CA TYR A 802 -28.20 17.18 40.94
C TYR A 802 -27.44 17.86 42.10
N ALA A 803 -27.90 17.69 43.33
CA ALA A 803 -27.25 18.26 44.52
C ALA A 803 -25.79 17.77 44.68
N LYS A 804 -25.53 16.49 44.40
CA LYS A 804 -24.19 15.89 44.45
C LYS A 804 -23.25 16.44 43.35
N GLN A 805 -23.79 16.77 42.18
CA GLN A 805 -23.03 17.37 41.08
C GLN A 805 -22.75 18.86 41.33
N GLN A 806 -23.72 19.60 41.86
CA GLN A 806 -23.53 21.00 42.26
C GLN A 806 -22.51 21.14 43.40
N GLN A 807 -22.42 20.18 44.32
CA GLN A 807 -21.39 20.16 45.36
C GLN A 807 -19.95 20.12 44.81
N ARG A 808 -19.75 19.55 43.60
CA ARG A 808 -18.45 19.54 42.92
C ARG A 808 -18.17 20.84 42.17
N LEU A 809 -19.19 21.46 41.56
CA LEU A 809 -19.08 22.71 40.80
C LEU A 809 -18.98 23.95 41.73
N ASN A 810 -19.72 23.97 42.84
CA ASN A 810 -19.77 25.08 43.78
C ASN A 810 -18.54 25.18 44.71
N ARG A 811 -17.54 24.28 44.58
CA ARG A 811 -16.24 24.45 45.28
C ARG A 811 -15.41 25.61 44.70
N ALA A 812 -15.79 26.14 43.53
CA ALA A 812 -15.06 27.20 42.84
C ALA A 812 -15.80 28.55 42.79
N SER A 813 -17.07 28.63 43.19
CA SER A 813 -17.84 29.88 43.20
C SER A 813 -18.95 29.81 44.24
N ASP A 814 -18.96 30.73 45.22
CA ASP A 814 -19.93 30.82 46.33
C ASP A 814 -21.38 31.16 45.89
N THR A 815 -21.79 30.79 44.68
CA THR A 815 -23.09 31.07 44.10
C THR A 815 -24.00 29.84 44.15
N THR A 816 -25.05 29.91 44.97
CA THR A 816 -26.13 28.91 45.01
C THR A 816 -27.08 29.12 43.83
N SER A 817 -26.87 28.41 42.73
CA SER A 817 -27.83 28.39 41.61
C SER A 817 -29.07 27.58 41.98
N SER A 818 -30.26 28.20 41.88
CA SER A 818 -31.57 27.61 42.22
C SER A 818 -32.22 26.82 41.07
N GLN A 819 -31.57 26.76 39.90
CA GLN A 819 -32.09 26.08 38.70
C GLN A 819 -31.49 24.68 38.60
N CYS A 820 -32.30 23.64 38.32
CA CYS A 820 -31.79 22.29 38.05
C CYS A 820 -31.05 22.29 36.71
N GLY A 821 -29.77 21.91 36.73
CA GLY A 821 -28.79 22.18 35.67
C GLY A 821 -28.86 21.25 34.46
N ASP A 822 -28.41 21.82 33.34
CA ASP A 822 -28.34 21.28 31.97
C ASP A 822 -29.71 21.00 31.33
N PHE A 823 -30.09 21.88 30.39
CA PHE A 823 -31.33 21.79 29.65
C PHE A 823 -31.45 20.51 28.83
N ASN A 824 -30.33 20.00 28.32
CA ASN A 824 -30.33 18.78 27.52
C ASN A 824 -30.75 17.58 28.38
N ALA A 825 -30.41 17.59 29.67
CA ALA A 825 -30.85 16.59 30.64
C ALA A 825 -32.36 16.70 30.93
N CYS A 826 -32.92 17.91 30.92
CA CYS A 826 -34.34 18.13 31.23
C CYS A 826 -35.27 17.45 30.22
N LEU A 827 -34.94 17.43 28.93
CA LEU A 827 -35.77 16.78 27.89
C LEU A 827 -35.98 15.28 28.09
N PHE A 828 -35.12 14.67 28.91
CA PHE A 828 -35.10 13.25 29.23
C PHE A 828 -35.42 12.96 30.71
N CYS A 829 -35.78 13.99 31.47
CA CYS A 829 -36.15 13.86 32.88
C CYS A 829 -37.63 13.48 33.02
N GLN A 830 -37.95 12.50 33.86
CA GLN A 830 -39.34 12.10 34.13
C GLN A 830 -40.21 13.20 34.75
N HIS A 831 -39.59 14.22 35.35
CA HIS A 831 -40.27 15.36 35.97
C HIS A 831 -40.48 16.55 35.02
N PHE A 832 -39.93 16.50 33.81
CA PHE A 832 -40.13 17.54 32.81
C PHE A 832 -41.53 17.46 32.21
N ARG A 833 -42.17 18.62 32.04
CA ARG A 833 -43.51 18.80 31.47
C ARG A 833 -43.41 19.83 30.37
N LEU A 834 -43.80 19.45 29.16
CA LEU A 834 -43.91 20.38 28.04
C LEU A 834 -45.33 20.99 28.05
N VAL A 835 -45.44 22.31 28.00
CA VAL A 835 -46.74 23.00 28.03
C VAL A 835 -47.21 23.25 26.59
N ALA A 836 -48.45 22.88 26.27
CA ALA A 836 -49.03 23.00 24.93
C ALA A 836 -49.50 24.42 24.59
N ASP A 837 -48.62 25.42 24.76
CA ASP A 837 -48.85 26.80 24.39
C ASP A 837 -47.81 27.33 23.40
N LYS A 838 -48.13 28.47 22.76
CA LYS A 838 -47.28 29.06 21.72
C LYS A 838 -45.88 29.47 22.21
N GLU A 839 -45.73 29.82 23.48
CA GLU A 839 -44.50 30.34 24.06
C GLU A 839 -43.49 29.21 24.31
N HIS A 840 -43.94 28.12 24.93
CA HIS A 840 -43.11 26.94 25.20
C HIS A 840 -42.77 26.18 23.91
N VAL A 841 -43.68 26.17 22.92
CA VAL A 841 -43.36 25.70 21.58
C VAL A 841 -42.27 26.57 20.93
N TRP A 842 -42.37 27.90 21.00
CA TRP A 842 -41.36 28.79 20.43
C TRP A 842 -39.99 28.57 21.09
N ARG A 843 -39.94 28.36 22.41
CA ARG A 843 -38.71 28.01 23.16
C ARG A 843 -38.10 26.69 22.69
N LEU A 844 -38.91 25.64 22.53
CA LEU A 844 -38.45 24.32 22.09
C LEU A 844 -37.92 24.35 20.65
N LEU A 845 -38.63 25.02 19.75
CA LEU A 845 -38.21 25.19 18.36
C LEU A 845 -36.97 26.08 18.22
N SER A 846 -36.86 27.14 19.01
CA SER A 846 -35.68 28.00 19.06
C SER A 846 -34.45 27.22 19.53
N TYR A 847 -34.61 26.39 20.56
CA TYR A 847 -33.55 25.51 21.03
C TYR A 847 -33.08 24.54 19.94
N GLN A 848 -34.00 23.89 19.23
CA GLN A 848 -33.67 23.00 18.12
C GLN A 848 -32.91 23.74 17.00
N ARG A 849 -33.42 24.90 16.58
CA ARG A 849 -32.92 25.62 15.40
C ARG A 849 -31.61 26.35 15.64
N TYR A 850 -31.39 26.89 16.83
CA TYR A 850 -30.21 27.70 17.13
C TYR A 850 -29.21 26.92 17.96
N ILE A 851 -29.62 26.26 19.04
CA ILE A 851 -28.68 25.59 19.95
C ILE A 851 -28.24 24.24 19.38
N VAL A 852 -29.19 23.34 19.06
CA VAL A 852 -28.84 22.01 18.51
C VAL A 852 -28.20 22.13 17.14
N ALA A 853 -28.59 23.11 16.31
CA ALA A 853 -27.96 23.34 15.02
C ALA A 853 -26.55 23.96 15.12
N GLU A 854 -26.25 24.80 16.11
CA GLU A 854 -24.86 25.21 16.40
C GLU A 854 -24.04 24.02 16.90
N MET A 855 -24.60 23.19 17.78
CA MET A 855 -23.93 21.94 18.20
C MET A 855 -23.62 21.05 17.00
N ALA A 856 -24.57 20.91 16.05
CA ALA A 856 -24.36 20.19 14.80
C ALA A 856 -23.29 20.82 13.92
N ARG A 857 -23.20 22.16 13.87
CA ARG A 857 -22.18 22.89 13.08
C ARG A 857 -20.79 22.86 13.73
N GLY A 858 -20.72 22.75 15.06
CA GLY A 858 -19.50 22.54 15.82
C GLY A 858 -18.89 21.14 15.66
N ILE A 859 -19.63 20.19 15.07
CA ILE A 859 -19.10 18.89 14.66
C ILE A 859 -18.18 19.12 13.45
N SER A 860 -16.90 19.41 13.71
CA SER A 860 -15.89 19.44 12.64
C SER A 860 -15.74 18.06 12.00
N ASP A 861 -15.33 17.99 10.72
CA ASP A 861 -15.11 16.77 9.91
C ASP A 861 -14.05 15.78 10.49
N TYR A 862 -13.64 15.92 11.75
CA TYR A 862 -12.80 14.96 12.46
C TYR A 862 -13.64 13.81 13.04
N GLU A 863 -13.30 12.57 12.67
CA GLU A 863 -14.00 11.31 13.00
C GLU A 863 -14.12 10.96 14.52
N SER A 864 -13.68 11.81 15.46
CA SER A 864 -13.87 11.57 16.90
C SER A 864 -15.21 12.04 17.44
N ASN A 865 -16.03 12.73 16.65
CA ASN A 865 -17.31 13.29 17.10
C ASN A 865 -18.50 12.35 16.84
N THR A 866 -18.31 11.05 16.61
CA THR A 866 -19.42 10.11 16.36
C THR A 866 -20.43 10.09 17.52
N ASP A 867 -19.94 10.25 18.76
CA ASP A 867 -20.80 10.28 19.95
C ASP A 867 -21.56 11.62 20.05
N GLN A 868 -20.95 12.74 19.63
CA GLN A 868 -21.62 14.04 19.55
C GLN A 868 -22.64 14.11 18.41
N ALA A 869 -22.35 13.50 17.26
CA ALA A 869 -23.30 13.38 16.15
C ALA A 869 -24.50 12.51 16.53
N ALA A 870 -24.25 11.33 17.12
CA ALA A 870 -25.31 10.47 17.64
C ALA A 870 -26.14 11.19 18.71
N TYR A 871 -25.50 11.99 19.57
CA TYR A 871 -26.17 12.80 20.57
C TYR A 871 -27.05 13.91 19.98
N VAL A 872 -26.54 14.64 18.98
CA VAL A 872 -27.31 15.66 18.24
C VAL A 872 -28.51 15.03 17.53
N ASP A 873 -28.33 13.87 16.90
CA ASP A 873 -29.40 13.13 16.24
C ASP A 873 -30.49 12.71 17.24
N VAL A 874 -30.09 12.27 18.44
CA VAL A 874 -31.02 11.86 19.50
C VAL A 874 -31.78 13.05 20.07
N LEU A 875 -31.11 14.18 20.30
CA LEU A 875 -31.78 15.42 20.72
C LEU A 875 -32.78 15.91 19.67
N ASN A 876 -32.37 15.95 18.40
CA ASN A 876 -33.26 16.33 17.31
C ASN A 876 -34.48 15.41 17.24
N LYS A 877 -34.25 14.09 17.26
CA LYS A 877 -35.34 13.11 17.22
C LYS A 877 -36.27 13.25 18.42
N ARG A 878 -35.73 13.50 19.62
CA ARG A 878 -36.53 13.72 20.84
C ARG A 878 -37.43 14.95 20.71
N ILE A 879 -36.91 16.05 20.18
CA ILE A 879 -37.67 17.29 19.97
C ILE A 879 -38.73 17.08 18.88
N GLU A 880 -38.39 16.40 17.79
CA GLU A 880 -39.34 16.07 16.72
C GLU A 880 -40.49 15.21 17.25
N THR A 881 -40.21 14.20 18.07
CA THR A 881 -41.27 13.41 18.73
C THR A 881 -42.13 14.27 19.64
N MET A 882 -41.53 15.13 20.48
CA MET A 882 -42.28 16.06 21.34
C MET A 882 -43.19 16.99 20.53
N LEU A 883 -42.71 17.53 19.40
CA LEU A 883 -43.49 18.39 18.53
C LEU A 883 -44.60 17.62 17.81
N ALA A 884 -44.37 16.37 17.41
CA ALA A 884 -45.38 15.52 16.81
C ALA A 884 -46.51 15.23 17.81
N GLU A 885 -46.18 14.79 19.03
CA GLU A 885 -47.17 14.57 20.09
C GLU A 885 -47.90 15.87 20.47
N LEU A 886 -47.21 17.02 20.50
CA LEU A 886 -47.85 18.31 20.78
C LEU A 886 -48.79 18.75 19.66
N ARG A 887 -48.45 18.46 18.38
CA ARG A 887 -49.34 18.75 17.23
C ARG A 887 -50.65 17.97 17.31
N GLU A 888 -50.62 16.75 17.82
CA GLU A 888 -51.82 15.94 18.04
C GLU A 888 -52.72 16.52 19.14
N ILE A 889 -52.13 17.11 20.18
CA ILE A 889 -52.86 17.71 21.32
C ILE A 889 -53.36 19.13 21.00
N SER A 890 -52.53 19.97 20.40
CA SER A 890 -52.84 21.37 20.09
C SER A 890 -52.08 21.84 18.86
N THR A 891 -52.66 21.56 17.69
CA THR A 891 -52.10 21.99 16.40
C THR A 891 -51.94 23.52 16.33
N THR A 892 -52.89 24.26 16.89
CA THR A 892 -52.88 25.73 16.93
C THR A 892 -51.70 26.29 17.73
N ALA A 893 -51.33 25.67 18.86
CA ALA A 893 -50.16 26.09 19.63
C ALA A 893 -48.86 25.90 18.84
N VAL A 894 -48.75 24.80 18.09
CA VAL A 894 -47.57 24.54 17.25
C VAL A 894 -47.46 25.53 16.10
N GLN A 895 -48.56 25.79 15.41
CA GLN A 895 -48.59 26.79 14.32
C GLN A 895 -48.23 28.19 14.81
N ASN A 896 -48.78 28.60 15.96
CA ASN A 896 -48.47 29.90 16.55
C ASN A 896 -47.02 29.99 17.03
N GLY A 897 -46.45 28.91 17.58
CA GLY A 897 -45.05 28.88 17.99
C GLY A 897 -44.08 28.91 16.80
N ILE A 898 -44.42 28.27 15.68
CA ILE A 898 -43.67 28.39 14.42
C ILE A 898 -43.73 29.82 13.90
N ALA A 899 -44.92 30.44 13.89
CA ALA A 899 -45.08 31.84 13.49
C ALA A 899 -44.26 32.80 14.37
N LEU A 900 -44.13 32.51 15.68
CA LEU A 900 -43.26 33.26 16.58
C LEU A 900 -41.78 33.06 16.26
N LEU A 901 -41.33 31.83 15.99
CA LEU A 901 -39.95 31.57 15.56
C LEU A 901 -39.60 32.31 14.26
N ASP A 902 -40.50 32.30 13.28
CA ASP A 902 -40.28 32.93 11.98
C ASP A 902 -40.31 34.45 12.05
N SER A 903 -41.14 35.02 12.94
CA SER A 903 -41.26 36.49 13.08
C SER A 903 -40.27 37.11 14.07
N ARG A 904 -39.89 36.40 15.14
CA ARG A 904 -39.05 36.92 16.23
C ARG A 904 -37.67 36.26 16.33
N GLY A 905 -37.42 35.17 15.62
CA GLY A 905 -36.13 34.49 15.64
C GLY A 905 -35.89 33.70 16.94
N CYS A 906 -34.63 33.67 17.40
CA CYS A 906 -34.24 32.94 18.61
C CYS A 906 -34.89 33.55 19.86
N HIS A 907 -35.55 32.73 20.67
CA HIS A 907 -36.13 33.18 21.93
C HIS A 907 -35.05 33.70 22.91
N ASP A 908 -35.35 34.76 23.66
CA ASP A 908 -34.40 35.47 24.55
C ASP A 908 -33.65 34.55 25.54
N ASP A 909 -34.34 33.58 26.14
CA ASP A 909 -33.73 32.55 27.01
C ASP A 909 -32.55 31.78 26.38
N TRP A 910 -32.43 31.74 25.05
CA TRP A 910 -31.35 31.07 24.31
C TRP A 910 -30.34 32.05 23.70
N ALA A 911 -30.65 33.34 23.67
CA ALA A 911 -29.84 34.35 23.00
C ALA A 911 -28.41 34.42 23.54
N PHE A 912 -28.20 34.15 24.84
CA PHE A 912 -26.88 34.09 25.47
C PHE A 912 -25.99 32.93 24.96
N TYR A 913 -26.58 31.80 24.55
CA TYR A 913 -25.84 30.62 24.08
C TYR A 913 -25.57 30.61 22.58
N ALA A 914 -26.33 31.39 21.79
CA ALA A 914 -26.27 31.39 20.34
C ALA A 914 -25.30 32.44 19.74
N ASP A 915 -24.47 33.10 20.56
CA ASP A 915 -23.51 34.15 20.19
C ASP A 915 -24.08 35.22 19.22
N ILE A 916 -25.33 35.66 19.45
CA ILE A 916 -25.99 36.70 18.66
C ILE A 916 -25.53 38.09 19.14
N GLY A 917 -24.21 38.29 19.17
CA GLY A 917 -23.55 39.55 19.57
C GLY A 917 -23.05 40.40 18.40
N VAL A 918 -23.13 39.94 17.14
CA VAL A 918 -22.55 40.67 15.98
C VAL A 918 -23.53 40.85 14.81
N ALA A 919 -24.84 40.69 15.03
CA ALA A 919 -25.83 41.08 14.02
C ALA A 919 -27.11 41.62 14.67
N ARG A 920 -27.07 42.90 15.07
CA ARG A 920 -28.21 43.79 14.86
C ARG A 920 -28.11 44.37 13.46
#